data_AF-A0A2E1KJ07-F1
#
_entry.id   AF-A0A2E1KJ07-F1
#
_cell.length_a   1.000
_cell.length_b   1.000
_cell.length_c   1.000
_cell.angle_alpha   90.00
_cell.angle_beta   90.00
_cell.angle_gamma   90.00
#
_symmetry.space_group_name_H-M   'P 1'
#
loop_
_entity.id
_entity.type
_entity.pdbx_description
1 polymer ?
#
loop_
_entity_poly.entity_id
_entity_poly.type
_entity_poly.pdbx_seq_one_letter_code
_entity_poly.pdbx_strand_id
1 'polypeptide(L)'
;MEDPDIPICYSRTHSRSAAGNQRSRAMKRSPHILAIGCVAAALTGLVPACTQVARAEKITIATVPVGQPGNAGELSGKGAGGYGADRVCGRVGYRYHIGKYEVTNAQYTAFLNAVDADGKNPHGVYHGGMGSDRRGGIAFDDNGPTGKKYSTKPNMGDKPLMFVSWFSAIRFVNWLHNNQPTDGSGTEGGAYTMRPGVIDARNPGAKWFLPTEDEWYKAAFHKNDGPTDHYWKYATCSDTPPTAVTANARGDGSAGPQGNHSNIAKAADWNGQDGNVTTVGTSGGPSPYGTFDQGGNVWEWNEQFAGREKSGGRIVRGSHWENEVATESGASTRMDHGAPKSGNWLGFRVASRAEPWTPLAYQAPGPSDLVPVGQRKQLLVDDYVIAERTHVTRELGQVTKLNDAKPILDGHYAQTVVYDEGKFKMWYAGYEQPFTPGYAESDDGLHFRKVAKLIGLPGGACFLVDPHEKDPAHRYKACYSHPSAKAGLAYSADGIHWNTYNNGEPVTYRAADTFNQIVWDEDAATYRLFTRTDWRGYPIEVRGTRSMTNPDIKPVPTDWRLTRQWLLNRDGPDEWKRRQVYALTDWIYHGVHFGQIMLFEYPDDNSEGPLDFHQRHDRNTLNYYIATSRDADRWDLQWVYAGKPMIPRGGDGSWDKDMLEHSSGIITHADKHWLYYSAENERHGLWDPSRDKRCKVGIGVATLRLDGLVYLQAKGEPGTVVTRPFCVRGDELQVNVMGGEFLVEVLSQTGEPIPGFSIQEATRYQRVDQLRLTPSWKRPWSALQGSVIRLKFHLKNARLYSFQIPNKGTAAK
;
A
#
# COMPACT_ATOMS: atom_id res chain seq x y z
N MET A 1 -18.14 -18.33 39.70
CA MET A 1 -17.33 -19.54 39.91
C MET A 1 -15.96 -19.07 40.32
N GLU A 2 -15.73 -19.09 41.63
CA GLU A 2 -14.39 -19.04 42.24
C GLU A 2 -13.68 -20.38 41.91
N ASP A 3 -12.36 -20.44 41.74
CA ASP A 3 -11.38 -20.49 42.84
C ASP A 3 -9.96 -20.01 42.37
N PRO A 4 -9.03 -19.62 43.27
CA PRO A 4 -7.79 -18.89 42.94
C PRO A 4 -6.46 -19.65 43.22
N ASP A 5 -5.35 -18.89 43.18
CA ASP A 5 -3.99 -19.17 43.71
C ASP A 5 -3.18 -20.30 43.03
N ILE A 6 -1.85 -20.20 42.84
CA ILE A 6 -0.75 -20.15 43.83
C ILE A 6 0.54 -19.54 43.18
N PRO A 7 1.54 -19.02 43.95
CA PRO A 7 2.30 -17.82 43.52
C PRO A 7 3.78 -18.00 43.11
N ILE A 8 4.38 -16.87 42.77
CA ILE A 8 5.79 -16.63 42.42
C ILE A 8 6.74 -16.91 43.61
N CYS A 9 7.93 -17.46 43.34
CA CYS A 9 9.04 -17.40 44.30
C CYS A 9 10.40 -17.17 43.61
N TYR A 10 11.15 -16.18 44.09
CA TYR A 10 12.53 -15.88 43.68
C TYR A 10 13.53 -16.62 44.58
N SER A 11 14.67 -17.09 44.04
CA SER A 11 15.92 -17.14 44.80
C SER A 11 17.16 -16.99 43.90
N ARG A 12 18.14 -16.23 44.39
CA ARG A 12 19.53 -16.23 43.93
C ARG A 12 20.32 -17.13 44.89
N THR A 13 21.39 -17.81 44.44
CA THR A 13 22.80 -17.41 44.72
C THR A 13 23.83 -18.53 44.50
N HIS A 14 24.97 -18.16 43.89
CA HIS A 14 26.35 -18.65 44.12
C HIS A 14 26.70 -20.15 43.89
N SER A 15 27.96 -20.57 43.65
CA SER A 15 29.15 -19.97 42.98
C SER A 15 30.30 -21.00 42.98
N ARG A 16 31.38 -20.75 42.19
CA ARG A 16 32.74 -21.38 42.15
C ARG A 16 32.93 -22.40 41.01
N SER A 17 33.89 -22.32 40.07
CA SER A 17 35.35 -22.01 40.02
C SER A 17 36.11 -23.31 39.63
N ALA A 18 37.22 -23.35 38.89
CA ALA A 18 38.14 -22.33 38.37
C ALA A 18 39.02 -22.90 37.21
N ALA A 19 39.71 -22.01 36.45
CA ALA A 19 41.00 -22.17 35.73
C ALA A 19 41.20 -23.38 34.74
N GLY A 20 42.08 -23.39 33.71
CA GLY A 20 43.11 -22.49 33.15
C GLY A 20 43.96 -23.32 32.15
N ASN A 21 44.85 -22.85 31.24
CA ASN A 21 45.35 -21.54 30.81
C ASN A 21 45.73 -21.65 29.30
N GLN A 22 45.41 -20.69 28.43
CA GLN A 22 46.29 -19.58 28.00
C GLN A 22 47.77 -19.90 27.65
N ARG A 23 48.12 -19.83 26.34
CA ARG A 23 49.16 -18.99 25.67
C ARG A 23 49.67 -19.63 24.35
N SER A 24 49.50 -18.99 23.18
CA SER A 24 50.45 -18.09 22.46
C SER A 24 51.71 -18.81 21.92
N ARG A 25 52.28 -18.53 20.72
CA ARG A 25 52.29 -17.32 19.86
C ARG A 25 52.98 -17.63 18.50
N ALA A 26 52.81 -16.75 17.50
CA ALA A 26 53.70 -16.48 16.34
C ALA A 26 53.99 -17.62 15.30
N MET A 27 53.62 -17.49 14.02
CA MET A 27 54.27 -16.73 12.90
C MET A 27 55.57 -17.37 12.31
N LYS A 28 55.51 -17.83 11.04
CA LYS A 28 56.39 -17.40 9.92
C LYS A 28 56.04 -18.03 8.56
N ARG A 29 56.37 -17.29 7.49
CA ARG A 29 56.41 -17.72 6.05
C ARG A 29 57.73 -18.53 5.83
N SER A 30 57.99 -19.29 4.76
CA SER A 30 58.04 -18.94 3.31
C SER A 30 58.51 -20.19 2.49
N PRO A 31 58.94 -20.18 1.18
CA PRO A 31 58.41 -21.14 0.18
C PRO A 31 59.50 -21.97 -0.59
N HIS A 32 59.31 -22.17 -1.91
CA HIS A 32 60.10 -22.88 -2.96
C HIS A 32 59.69 -24.35 -3.17
N ILE A 33 59.15 -24.80 -4.32
CA ILE A 33 59.49 -24.68 -5.77
C ILE A 33 60.69 -25.54 -6.20
N LEU A 34 60.39 -26.69 -6.82
CA LEU A 34 61.11 -27.36 -7.92
C LEU A 34 60.07 -28.32 -8.56
N ALA A 35 59.66 -28.32 -9.83
CA ALA A 35 60.30 -28.18 -11.15
C ALA A 35 60.49 -29.54 -11.86
N ILE A 36 60.01 -29.63 -13.12
CA ILE A 36 60.22 -30.72 -14.11
C ILE A 36 59.46 -32.04 -13.78
N GLY A 37 58.81 -32.76 -14.70
CA GLY A 37 58.53 -32.50 -16.13
C GLY A 37 58.52 -33.80 -16.97
N CYS A 38 57.34 -34.23 -17.44
CA CYS A 38 57.09 -35.37 -18.36
C CYS A 38 57.48 -36.77 -17.81
N VAL A 39 56.87 -37.91 -18.16
CA VAL A 39 56.15 -38.34 -19.38
C VAL A 39 54.87 -39.14 -19.01
N ALA A 40 53.91 -39.24 -19.94
CA ALA A 40 52.61 -39.87 -19.75
C ALA A 40 52.63 -41.42 -19.66
N ALA A 41 51.73 -41.95 -18.84
CA ALA A 41 51.16 -43.30 -19.00
C ALA A 41 49.64 -43.20 -18.78
N ALA A 42 48.85 -43.65 -19.76
CA ALA A 42 47.40 -43.55 -19.69
C ALA A 42 46.82 -44.62 -18.75
N LEU A 43 46.20 -44.18 -17.66
CA LEU A 43 45.36 -45.01 -16.80
C LEU A 43 43.90 -44.56 -16.95
N THR A 44 43.06 -45.47 -17.41
CA THR A 44 41.60 -45.29 -17.48
C THR A 44 41.01 -45.24 -16.08
N GLY A 45 40.99 -44.05 -15.49
CA GLY A 45 40.29 -43.78 -14.24
C GLY A 45 38.77 -43.71 -14.46
N LEU A 46 38.00 -44.43 -13.65
CA LEU A 46 36.56 -44.23 -13.58
C LEU A 46 36.28 -42.76 -13.22
N VAL A 47 35.59 -42.04 -14.10
CA VAL A 47 34.91 -40.82 -13.71
C VAL A 47 33.81 -41.22 -12.72
N PRO A 48 33.80 -40.76 -11.46
CA PRO A 48 32.65 -40.95 -10.61
C PRO A 48 31.49 -40.24 -11.30
N ALA A 49 30.44 -40.98 -11.65
CA ALA A 49 29.27 -40.41 -12.30
C ALA A 49 28.71 -39.32 -11.39
N CYS A 50 28.95 -38.06 -11.76
CA CYS A 50 28.39 -36.93 -11.07
C CYS A 50 26.90 -36.97 -11.36
N THR A 51 26.15 -37.57 -10.44
CA THR A 51 24.70 -37.64 -10.49
C THR A 51 24.18 -36.22 -10.42
N GLN A 52 23.92 -35.64 -11.60
CA GLN A 52 23.06 -34.48 -11.72
C GLN A 52 21.72 -34.88 -11.12
N VAL A 53 21.49 -34.49 -9.88
CA VAL A 53 20.17 -34.51 -9.28
C VAL A 53 19.33 -33.59 -10.15
N ALA A 54 18.50 -34.18 -10.99
CA ALA A 54 17.60 -33.44 -11.86
C ALA A 54 16.76 -32.52 -10.96
N ARG A 55 17.03 -31.21 -11.07
CA ARG A 55 16.33 -30.21 -10.28
C ARG A 55 14.87 -30.26 -10.70
N ALA A 56 13.95 -30.49 -9.76
CA ALA A 56 12.53 -30.54 -10.06
C ALA A 56 12.12 -29.27 -10.82
N GLU A 57 11.45 -29.45 -11.96
CA GLU A 57 11.00 -28.32 -12.77
C GLU A 57 9.99 -27.49 -11.98
N LYS A 58 10.15 -26.17 -12.04
CA LYS A 58 9.22 -25.24 -11.40
C LYS A 58 7.90 -25.25 -12.14
N ILE A 59 6.79 -25.25 -11.40
CA ILE A 59 5.48 -25.11 -12.01
C ILE A 59 5.34 -23.75 -12.68
N THR A 60 4.63 -23.72 -13.79
CA THR A 60 4.23 -22.48 -14.46
C THR A 60 2.75 -22.25 -14.22
N ILE A 61 2.40 -21.02 -13.83
CA ILE A 61 1.01 -20.55 -13.80
C ILE A 61 0.76 -19.79 -15.09
N ALA A 62 -0.13 -20.31 -15.94
CA ALA A 62 -0.61 -19.57 -17.11
C ALA A 62 -1.45 -18.38 -16.65
N THR A 63 -1.13 -17.18 -17.13
CA THR A 63 -1.85 -15.95 -16.77
C THR A 63 -2.24 -15.14 -18.01
N VAL A 64 -3.22 -14.26 -17.82
CA VAL A 64 -3.71 -13.31 -18.83
C VAL A 64 -3.70 -11.88 -18.29
N PRO A 65 -3.42 -10.86 -19.12
CA PRO A 65 -3.36 -9.47 -18.68
C PRO A 65 -4.76 -8.87 -18.51
N VAL A 66 -4.98 -8.14 -17.40
CA VAL A 66 -6.19 -7.35 -17.17
C VAL A 66 -5.85 -5.86 -17.26
N GLY A 67 -6.60 -5.16 -18.13
CA GLY A 67 -6.33 -3.79 -18.57
C GLY A 67 -7.21 -2.73 -17.90
N GLN A 68 -7.47 -1.66 -18.64
CA GLN A 68 -8.44 -0.59 -18.33
C GLN A 68 -8.34 -0.01 -16.89
N PRO A 69 -7.16 0.43 -16.42
CA PRO A 69 -7.02 0.98 -15.06
C PRO A 69 -7.89 2.22 -14.86
N GLY A 70 -8.51 2.33 -13.68
CA GLY A 70 -9.38 3.47 -13.32
C GLY A 70 -10.84 3.32 -13.74
N ASN A 71 -11.23 2.15 -14.28
CA ASN A 71 -12.62 1.81 -14.55
C ASN A 71 -13.51 1.92 -13.30
N ALA A 72 -14.76 2.33 -13.48
CA ALA A 72 -15.77 2.29 -12.44
C ALA A 72 -16.22 0.84 -12.15
N GLY A 73 -16.77 0.61 -10.96
CA GLY A 73 -17.29 -0.69 -10.53
C GLY A 73 -18.81 -0.77 -10.66
N GLU A 74 -19.35 -1.99 -10.76
CA GLU A 74 -20.79 -2.27 -10.79
C GLU A 74 -21.29 -2.76 -9.43
N LEU A 75 -22.57 -2.51 -9.10
CA LEU A 75 -23.20 -3.05 -7.90
C LEU A 75 -23.32 -4.59 -7.99
N SER A 76 -22.85 -5.27 -6.96
CA SER A 76 -22.95 -6.72 -6.80
C SER A 76 -23.52 -7.06 -5.41
N GLY A 77 -24.20 -8.20 -5.25
CA GLY A 77 -24.93 -8.59 -4.05
C GLY A 77 -26.44 -8.61 -4.25
N LYS A 78 -27.18 -8.68 -3.13
CA LYS A 78 -28.65 -8.74 -3.09
C LYS A 78 -29.34 -7.59 -3.83
N GLY A 79 -28.85 -6.37 -3.71
CA GLY A 79 -29.36 -5.18 -4.39
C GLY A 79 -29.20 -5.22 -5.92
N ALA A 80 -28.31 -6.07 -6.43
CA ALA A 80 -28.14 -6.37 -7.85
C ALA A 80 -28.90 -7.64 -8.30
N GLY A 81 -29.77 -8.18 -7.45
CA GLY A 81 -30.56 -9.38 -7.74
C GLY A 81 -29.79 -10.70 -7.64
N GLY A 82 -28.64 -10.72 -6.95
CA GLY A 82 -27.89 -11.94 -6.63
C GLY A 82 -27.91 -12.28 -5.14
N TYR A 83 -26.91 -13.04 -4.68
CA TYR A 83 -26.70 -13.34 -3.26
C TYR A 83 -25.49 -12.63 -2.68
N GLY A 84 -25.47 -12.52 -1.34
CA GLY A 84 -24.43 -11.83 -0.58
C GLY A 84 -24.78 -10.37 -0.24
N ALA A 85 -23.92 -9.75 0.57
CA ALA A 85 -24.06 -8.35 0.95
C ALA A 85 -23.74 -7.41 -0.22
N ASP A 86 -24.33 -6.22 -0.25
CA ASP A 86 -24.14 -5.29 -1.37
C ASP A 86 -22.74 -4.66 -1.35
N ARG A 87 -22.09 -4.59 -2.52
CA ARG A 87 -20.79 -3.95 -2.73
C ARG A 87 -20.63 -3.54 -4.19
N VAL A 88 -20.07 -2.35 -4.43
CA VAL A 88 -19.58 -1.97 -5.76
C VAL A 88 -18.27 -2.71 -6.04
N CYS A 89 -18.20 -3.45 -7.14
CA CYS A 89 -17.13 -4.39 -7.45
C CYS A 89 -16.51 -4.13 -8.83
N GLY A 90 -15.23 -4.48 -8.99
CA GLY A 90 -14.49 -4.41 -10.26
C GLY A 90 -13.70 -3.14 -10.50
N ARG A 91 -13.74 -2.15 -9.59
CA ARG A 91 -12.94 -0.91 -9.70
C ARG A 91 -11.45 -1.21 -9.45
N VAL A 92 -10.62 -1.23 -10.49
CA VAL A 92 -9.18 -1.52 -10.35
C VAL A 92 -8.34 -0.41 -10.99
N GLY A 93 -7.52 0.26 -10.17
CA GLY A 93 -6.68 1.41 -10.58
C GLY A 93 -5.36 1.07 -11.29
N TYR A 94 -5.07 -0.20 -11.57
CA TYR A 94 -3.80 -0.64 -12.15
C TYR A 94 -3.97 -1.86 -13.06
N ARG A 95 -2.95 -2.16 -13.88
CA ARG A 95 -2.87 -3.41 -14.66
C ARG A 95 -2.26 -4.53 -13.82
N TYR A 96 -2.73 -5.74 -14.02
CA TYR A 96 -2.24 -6.94 -13.37
C TYR A 96 -2.36 -8.13 -14.33
N HIS A 97 -1.77 -9.26 -13.98
CA HIS A 97 -2.06 -10.53 -14.62
C HIS A 97 -2.86 -11.41 -13.65
N ILE A 98 -3.74 -12.26 -14.17
CA ILE A 98 -4.51 -13.21 -13.37
C ILE A 98 -4.42 -14.60 -13.98
N GLY A 99 -4.49 -15.63 -13.14
CA GLY A 99 -4.55 -17.04 -13.55
C GLY A 99 -5.60 -17.24 -14.62
N LYS A 100 -5.17 -17.73 -15.79
CA LYS A 100 -6.04 -18.07 -16.91
C LYS A 100 -7.10 -19.09 -16.48
N TYR A 101 -6.69 -19.97 -15.57
CA TYR A 101 -7.43 -21.06 -14.96
C TYR A 101 -7.31 -20.98 -13.43
N GLU A 102 -8.14 -21.76 -12.73
CA GLU A 102 -7.95 -22.12 -11.32
C GLU A 102 -6.61 -22.85 -11.12
N VAL A 103 -6.09 -22.86 -9.88
CA VAL A 103 -4.91 -23.67 -9.53
C VAL A 103 -5.27 -25.15 -9.62
N THR A 104 -4.50 -25.93 -10.37
CA THR A 104 -4.80 -27.34 -10.63
C THR A 104 -4.25 -28.29 -9.56
N ASN A 105 -4.80 -29.51 -9.50
CA ASN A 105 -4.27 -30.55 -8.59
C ASN A 105 -2.80 -30.89 -8.89
N ALA A 106 -2.36 -30.85 -10.16
CA ALA A 106 -0.95 -31.06 -10.51
C ALA A 106 -0.04 -29.96 -9.96
N GLN A 107 -0.44 -28.70 -10.12
CA GLN A 107 0.29 -27.54 -9.58
C GLN A 107 0.41 -27.62 -8.04
N TYR A 108 -0.69 -27.95 -7.36
CA TYR A 108 -0.69 -28.08 -5.90
C TYR A 108 0.03 -29.33 -5.40
N THR A 109 0.05 -30.42 -6.17
CA THR A 109 0.85 -31.63 -5.86
C THR A 109 2.34 -31.33 -5.85
N ALA A 110 2.83 -30.51 -6.78
CA ALA A 110 4.21 -30.05 -6.79
C ALA A 110 4.54 -29.18 -5.55
N PHE A 111 3.62 -28.29 -5.17
CA PHE A 111 3.73 -27.51 -3.92
C PHE A 111 3.81 -28.42 -2.69
N LEU A 112 2.87 -29.35 -2.52
CA LEU A 112 2.84 -30.27 -1.37
C LEU A 112 4.15 -31.08 -1.24
N ASN A 113 4.63 -31.65 -2.34
CA ASN A 113 5.91 -32.37 -2.37
C ASN A 113 7.12 -31.48 -2.07
N ALA A 114 7.04 -30.17 -2.30
CA ALA A 114 8.11 -29.20 -2.04
C ALA A 114 8.09 -28.66 -0.60
N VAL A 115 6.91 -28.51 0.02
CA VAL A 115 6.74 -27.88 1.35
C VAL A 115 6.47 -28.87 2.49
N ASP A 116 6.03 -30.09 2.16
CA ASP A 116 5.79 -31.19 3.09
C ASP A 116 6.42 -32.48 2.55
N ALA A 117 7.72 -32.41 2.25
CA ALA A 117 8.47 -33.50 1.61
C ALA A 117 8.42 -34.81 2.43
N ASP A 118 8.29 -34.74 3.75
CA ASP A 118 8.18 -35.90 4.64
C ASP A 118 6.73 -36.38 4.89
N GLY A 119 5.70 -35.63 4.45
CA GLY A 119 4.30 -36.01 4.63
C GLY A 119 3.74 -35.79 6.04
N LYS A 120 4.39 -34.94 6.85
CA LYS A 120 4.04 -34.67 8.26
C LYS A 120 2.95 -33.60 8.41
N ASN A 121 2.68 -32.85 7.35
CA ASN A 121 1.67 -31.82 7.21
C ASN A 121 1.61 -30.80 8.37
N PRO A 122 2.75 -30.23 8.82
CA PRO A 122 2.81 -29.37 10.02
C PRO A 122 1.99 -28.07 9.91
N HIS A 123 1.58 -27.71 8.70
CA HIS A 123 0.82 -26.51 8.40
C HIS A 123 -0.60 -26.77 7.88
N GLY A 124 -1.07 -28.03 7.83
CA GLY A 124 -2.40 -28.36 7.31
C GLY A 124 -2.61 -27.95 5.84
N VAL A 125 -1.54 -27.99 5.04
CA VAL A 125 -1.58 -27.66 3.61
C VAL A 125 -2.18 -28.80 2.78
N TYR A 126 -2.02 -30.05 3.21
CA TYR A 126 -2.80 -31.17 2.70
C TYR A 126 -4.07 -31.36 3.53
N HIS A 127 -5.21 -31.58 2.89
CA HIS A 127 -6.46 -31.94 3.55
C HIS A 127 -6.85 -33.36 3.16
N GLY A 128 -7.17 -34.23 4.13
CA GLY A 128 -7.41 -35.65 3.87
C GLY A 128 -8.47 -35.93 2.78
N GLY A 129 -9.47 -35.05 2.65
CA GLY A 129 -10.49 -35.08 1.58
C GLY A 129 -9.92 -35.02 0.15
N MET A 130 -8.75 -34.42 -0.07
CA MET A 130 -8.06 -34.44 -1.37
C MET A 130 -7.79 -35.89 -1.82
N GLY A 131 -7.46 -36.77 -0.86
CA GLY A 131 -7.20 -38.20 -1.08
C GLY A 131 -8.42 -39.09 -0.91
N SER A 132 -9.25 -38.86 0.11
CA SER A 132 -10.37 -39.76 0.44
C SER A 132 -11.65 -39.52 -0.35
N ASP A 133 -11.93 -38.29 -0.81
CA ASP A 133 -13.12 -38.01 -1.64
C ASP A 133 -12.85 -38.42 -3.11
N ARG A 134 -13.87 -38.96 -3.79
CA ARG A 134 -13.81 -39.34 -5.21
C ARG A 134 -13.68 -38.13 -6.16
N ARG A 135 -14.10 -36.94 -5.72
CA ARG A 135 -13.90 -35.65 -6.41
C ARG A 135 -12.58 -34.98 -6.03
N GLY A 136 -11.96 -35.36 -4.90
CA GLY A 136 -10.63 -34.89 -4.53
C GLY A 136 -9.55 -35.41 -5.47
N GLY A 137 -8.55 -34.60 -5.82
CA GLY A 137 -7.61 -34.91 -6.90
C GLY A 137 -6.20 -35.38 -6.51
N ILE A 138 -5.84 -35.43 -5.22
CA ILE A 138 -4.45 -35.68 -4.77
C ILE A 138 -4.41 -36.81 -3.75
N ALA A 139 -3.76 -37.92 -4.09
CA ALA A 139 -3.48 -39.03 -3.18
C ALA A 139 -2.23 -38.75 -2.33
N PHE A 140 -2.20 -39.32 -1.12
CA PHE A 140 -1.08 -39.33 -0.20
C PHE A 140 -0.61 -40.77 0.02
N ASP A 141 0.71 -40.99 -0.07
CA ASP A 141 1.36 -42.27 0.25
C ASP A 141 2.42 -42.04 1.34
N ASP A 142 2.10 -42.50 2.54
CA ASP A 142 2.99 -42.41 3.70
C ASP A 142 4.28 -43.24 3.53
N ASN A 143 4.27 -44.27 2.67
CA ASN A 143 5.46 -45.05 2.31
C ASN A 143 6.24 -44.45 1.13
N GLY A 144 5.74 -43.37 0.52
CA GLY A 144 6.38 -42.71 -0.61
C GLY A 144 7.74 -42.12 -0.24
N PRO A 145 8.68 -41.97 -1.20
CA PRO A 145 9.96 -41.29 -0.96
C PRO A 145 9.78 -39.85 -0.48
N THR A 146 10.75 -39.31 0.29
CA THR A 146 10.77 -37.89 0.63
C THR A 146 10.73 -37.02 -0.63
N GLY A 147 9.83 -36.03 -0.65
CA GLY A 147 9.55 -35.19 -1.82
C GLY A 147 8.66 -35.85 -2.88
N LYS A 148 8.10 -37.02 -2.60
CA LYS A 148 7.16 -37.78 -3.48
C LYS A 148 6.02 -38.44 -2.69
N LYS A 149 5.62 -37.84 -1.58
CA LYS A 149 4.50 -38.28 -0.73
C LYS A 149 3.13 -38.05 -1.37
N TYR A 150 3.03 -37.10 -2.31
CA TYR A 150 1.79 -36.69 -2.96
C TYR A 150 1.79 -36.98 -4.45
N SER A 151 0.66 -37.45 -4.97
CA SER A 151 0.47 -37.72 -6.41
C SER A 151 -0.94 -37.36 -6.87
N THR A 152 -1.07 -36.88 -8.10
CA THR A 152 -2.38 -36.64 -8.72
C THR A 152 -3.07 -37.96 -9.02
N LYS A 153 -4.36 -38.08 -8.68
CA LYS A 153 -5.18 -39.24 -9.07
C LYS A 153 -5.36 -39.28 -10.61
N PRO A 154 -5.68 -40.46 -11.19
CA PRO A 154 -5.97 -40.57 -12.62
C PRO A 154 -6.99 -39.52 -13.12
N ASN A 155 -6.68 -38.87 -14.24
CA ASN A 155 -7.48 -37.81 -14.88
C ASN A 155 -7.76 -36.54 -14.03
N MET A 156 -7.19 -36.42 -12.82
CA MET A 156 -7.40 -35.29 -11.91
C MET A 156 -6.36 -34.16 -12.03
N GLY A 157 -5.24 -34.38 -12.72
CA GLY A 157 -4.11 -33.44 -12.78
C GLY A 157 -4.49 -32.02 -13.20
N ASP A 158 -5.27 -31.90 -14.28
CA ASP A 158 -5.73 -30.64 -14.87
C ASP A 158 -7.16 -30.23 -14.42
N LYS A 159 -7.65 -30.87 -13.34
CA LYS A 159 -8.87 -30.43 -12.63
C LYS A 159 -8.49 -29.35 -11.60
N PRO A 160 -9.41 -28.41 -11.29
CA PRO A 160 -9.19 -27.44 -10.21
C PRO A 160 -8.92 -28.14 -8.88
N LEU A 161 -8.04 -27.55 -8.07
CA LEU A 161 -7.81 -27.97 -6.70
C LEU A 161 -9.06 -27.71 -5.86
N MET A 162 -9.37 -28.67 -4.99
CA MET A 162 -10.41 -28.56 -3.97
C MET A 162 -9.89 -28.94 -2.60
N PHE A 163 -10.72 -28.79 -1.56
CA PHE A 163 -10.36 -28.98 -0.15
C PHE A 163 -9.26 -28.04 0.36
N VAL A 164 -9.14 -26.86 -0.24
CA VAL A 164 -8.13 -25.87 0.13
C VAL A 164 -8.74 -24.79 1.03
N SER A 165 -8.10 -24.53 2.18
CA SER A 165 -8.45 -23.40 3.04
C SER A 165 -7.84 -22.10 2.51
N TRP A 166 -8.37 -20.96 2.93
CA TRP A 166 -7.78 -19.66 2.56
C TRP A 166 -6.33 -19.55 3.04
N PHE A 167 -6.01 -20.11 4.21
CA PHE A 167 -4.64 -20.21 4.73
C PHE A 167 -3.74 -21.07 3.83
N SER A 168 -4.23 -22.21 3.36
CA SER A 168 -3.51 -23.11 2.45
C SER A 168 -3.26 -22.43 1.09
N ALA A 169 -4.24 -21.67 0.60
CA ALA A 169 -4.12 -20.88 -0.63
C ALA A 169 -3.05 -19.77 -0.52
N ILE A 170 -3.00 -18.99 0.57
CA ILE A 170 -1.95 -17.98 0.74
C ILE A 170 -0.55 -18.58 0.95
N ARG A 171 -0.44 -19.79 1.52
CA ARG A 171 0.85 -20.52 1.61
C ARG A 171 1.38 -20.93 0.24
N PHE A 172 0.52 -21.43 -0.63
CA PHE A 172 0.86 -21.72 -2.04
C PHE A 172 1.32 -20.45 -2.77
N VAL A 173 0.64 -19.33 -2.54
CA VAL A 173 1.01 -18.03 -3.11
C VAL A 173 2.34 -17.49 -2.57
N ASN A 174 2.62 -17.66 -1.28
CA ASN A 174 3.92 -17.34 -0.70
C ASN A 174 5.04 -18.19 -1.30
N TRP A 175 4.81 -19.49 -1.49
CA TRP A 175 5.76 -20.39 -2.15
C TRP A 175 6.03 -19.98 -3.61
N LEU A 176 5.00 -19.60 -4.38
CA LEU A 176 5.16 -19.01 -5.71
C LEU A 176 5.97 -17.69 -5.67
N HIS A 177 5.64 -16.79 -4.74
CA HIS A 177 6.34 -15.51 -4.55
C HIS A 177 7.84 -15.72 -4.27
N ASN A 178 8.15 -16.69 -3.41
CA ASN A 178 9.51 -17.07 -3.01
C ASN A 178 10.24 -17.93 -4.04
N ASN A 179 9.75 -17.98 -5.29
CA ASN A 179 10.40 -18.65 -6.41
C ASN A 179 10.50 -20.18 -6.22
N GLN A 180 9.50 -20.77 -5.57
CA GLN A 180 9.27 -22.21 -5.42
C GLN A 180 10.45 -22.97 -4.78
N PRO A 181 10.79 -22.70 -3.51
CA PRO A 181 11.77 -23.49 -2.75
C PRO A 181 11.29 -24.94 -2.54
N THR A 182 12.23 -25.87 -2.36
CA THR A 182 11.96 -27.33 -2.25
C THR A 182 12.45 -27.91 -0.92
N ASP A 183 12.61 -27.07 0.09
CA ASP A 183 13.24 -27.37 1.38
C ASP A 183 12.28 -27.16 2.58
N GLY A 184 10.97 -27.09 2.33
CA GLY A 184 9.97 -26.74 3.35
C GLY A 184 9.82 -25.23 3.62
N SER A 185 10.69 -24.37 3.08
CA SER A 185 10.67 -22.94 3.39
C SER A 185 9.68 -22.12 2.53
N GLY A 186 9.51 -20.85 2.87
CA GLY A 186 8.84 -19.87 2.00
C GLY A 186 7.32 -19.95 1.94
N THR A 187 6.64 -20.62 2.89
CA THR A 187 5.17 -20.64 2.99
C THR A 187 4.61 -19.56 3.92
N GLU A 188 5.32 -19.21 5.00
CA GLU A 188 4.80 -18.33 6.06
C GLU A 188 5.12 -16.83 5.87
N GLY A 189 5.89 -16.47 4.84
CA GLY A 189 6.25 -15.10 4.50
C GLY A 189 6.46 -14.93 2.99
N GLY A 190 6.37 -13.72 2.46
CA GLY A 190 6.50 -13.43 1.03
C GLY A 190 5.43 -12.45 0.56
N ALA A 191 4.45 -12.92 -0.21
CA ALA A 191 3.27 -12.15 -0.61
C ALA A 191 2.36 -11.78 0.57
N TYR A 192 2.29 -12.62 1.59
CA TYR A 192 1.57 -12.43 2.83
C TYR A 192 2.46 -12.82 4.02
N THR A 193 2.30 -12.12 5.14
CA THR A 193 2.98 -12.47 6.39
C THR A 193 2.02 -13.29 7.25
N MET A 194 2.36 -14.54 7.55
CA MET A 194 1.54 -15.42 8.37
C MET A 194 1.96 -15.32 9.84
N ARG A 195 1.01 -14.98 10.72
CA ARG A 195 1.21 -14.91 12.17
C ARG A 195 0.03 -15.59 12.88
N PRO A 196 0.25 -16.22 14.05
CA PRO A 196 -0.86 -16.74 14.85
C PRO A 196 -1.88 -15.63 15.17
N GLY A 197 -3.14 -15.82 14.75
CA GLY A 197 -4.24 -14.89 15.01
C GLY A 197 -4.24 -13.58 14.21
N VAL A 198 -3.24 -13.31 13.36
CA VAL A 198 -3.18 -12.10 12.52
C VAL A 198 -2.78 -12.46 11.11
N ILE A 199 -3.58 -11.99 10.15
CA ILE A 199 -3.30 -12.10 8.72
C ILE A 199 -3.19 -10.68 8.18
N ASP A 200 -1.97 -10.27 7.86
CA ASP A 200 -1.72 -8.95 7.26
C ASP A 200 -2.32 -8.88 5.84
N ALA A 201 -2.60 -7.65 5.37
CA ALA A 201 -2.90 -7.41 3.97
C ALA A 201 -1.71 -7.80 3.07
N ARG A 202 -1.95 -7.99 1.77
CA ARG A 202 -0.93 -8.28 0.75
C ARG A 202 0.31 -7.39 0.93
N ASN A 203 1.47 -8.00 1.12
CA ASN A 203 2.73 -7.29 1.34
C ASN A 203 3.09 -6.41 0.12
N PRO A 204 3.63 -5.19 0.32
CA PRO A 204 4.21 -4.40 -0.76
C PRO A 204 5.28 -5.21 -1.51
N GLY A 205 5.27 -5.16 -2.84
CA GLY A 205 6.18 -5.96 -3.67
C GLY A 205 5.74 -7.41 -3.91
N ALA A 206 4.56 -7.84 -3.45
CA ALA A 206 3.98 -9.15 -3.79
C ALA A 206 3.98 -9.38 -5.31
N LYS A 207 4.79 -10.35 -5.78
CA LYS A 207 4.88 -10.78 -7.20
C LYS A 207 3.67 -11.60 -7.61
N TRP A 208 3.34 -12.60 -6.78
CA TRP A 208 2.12 -13.39 -6.80
C TRP A 208 1.25 -13.02 -5.59
N PHE A 209 -0.07 -13.14 -5.73
CA PHE A 209 -1.07 -12.87 -4.70
C PHE A 209 -2.36 -13.67 -4.99
N LEU A 210 -3.26 -13.83 -4.01
CA LEU A 210 -4.67 -14.06 -4.32
C LEU A 210 -5.26 -12.74 -4.85
N PRO A 211 -6.10 -12.75 -5.89
CA PRO A 211 -6.76 -11.53 -6.33
C PRO A 211 -7.59 -10.93 -5.20
N THR A 212 -7.74 -9.61 -5.16
CA THR A 212 -8.82 -8.93 -4.46
C THR A 212 -10.17 -9.28 -5.11
N GLU A 213 -11.27 -8.99 -4.42
CA GLU A 213 -12.59 -9.14 -5.03
C GLU A 213 -12.73 -8.29 -6.31
N ASP A 214 -12.17 -7.07 -6.35
CA ASP A 214 -12.21 -6.23 -7.54
C ASP A 214 -11.35 -6.77 -8.69
N GLU A 215 -10.15 -7.28 -8.40
CA GLU A 215 -9.31 -7.93 -9.40
C GLU A 215 -9.94 -9.22 -9.96
N TRP A 216 -10.64 -9.99 -9.12
CA TRP A 216 -11.34 -11.20 -9.58
C TRP A 216 -12.56 -10.83 -10.44
N TYR A 217 -13.37 -9.89 -9.96
CA TYR A 217 -14.63 -9.46 -10.59
C TYR A 217 -14.41 -8.83 -11.95
N LYS A 218 -13.42 -7.92 -12.04
CA LYS A 218 -13.08 -7.26 -13.30
C LYS A 218 -12.60 -8.25 -14.36
N ALA A 219 -11.77 -9.22 -13.95
CA ALA A 219 -11.28 -10.27 -14.84
C ALA A 219 -12.40 -11.15 -15.40
N ALA A 220 -13.44 -11.42 -14.59
CA ALA A 220 -14.59 -12.21 -15.01
C ALA A 220 -15.54 -11.44 -15.95
N PHE A 221 -15.93 -10.21 -15.58
CA PHE A 221 -17.16 -9.61 -16.10
C PHE A 221 -16.96 -8.32 -16.92
N HIS A 222 -15.90 -7.53 -16.72
CA HIS A 222 -15.78 -6.21 -17.36
C HIS A 222 -15.61 -6.34 -18.89
N LYS A 223 -16.37 -5.57 -19.67
CA LYS A 223 -16.47 -5.74 -21.14
C LYS A 223 -15.19 -5.42 -21.93
N ASN A 224 -14.15 -4.90 -21.27
CA ASN A 224 -12.85 -4.51 -21.85
C ASN A 224 -12.96 -3.48 -22.99
N ASP A 225 -14.03 -2.68 -23.00
CA ASP A 225 -14.36 -1.66 -24.01
C ASP A 225 -13.87 -0.25 -23.65
N GLY A 226 -13.10 -0.12 -22.56
CA GLY A 226 -12.54 1.12 -22.04
C GLY A 226 -12.51 1.12 -20.50
N PRO A 227 -12.18 2.24 -19.83
CA PRO A 227 -12.32 2.39 -18.39
C PRO A 227 -13.79 2.68 -17.98
N THR A 228 -14.72 1.89 -18.53
CA THR A 228 -16.18 1.97 -18.34
C THR A 228 -16.64 1.27 -17.07
N ASP A 229 -17.89 1.50 -16.67
CA ASP A 229 -18.67 0.67 -15.74
C ASP A 229 -19.43 -0.45 -16.47
N HIS A 230 -19.02 -0.83 -17.69
CA HIS A 230 -19.71 -1.87 -18.46
C HIS A 230 -19.24 -3.27 -18.06
N TYR A 231 -20.17 -4.10 -17.59
CA TYR A 231 -19.95 -5.50 -17.22
C TYR A 231 -20.96 -6.42 -17.90
N TRP A 232 -20.56 -7.68 -18.14
CA TRP A 232 -21.44 -8.78 -18.52
C TRP A 232 -22.01 -9.43 -17.27
N LYS A 233 -23.27 -9.88 -17.32
CA LYS A 233 -23.85 -10.64 -16.19
C LYS A 233 -23.14 -11.96 -15.95
N TYR A 234 -22.54 -12.58 -16.97
CA TYR A 234 -21.87 -13.88 -16.89
C TYR A 234 -20.47 -13.83 -17.51
N ALA A 235 -19.54 -14.59 -16.92
CA ALA A 235 -18.11 -14.53 -17.22
C ALA A 235 -17.75 -14.97 -18.65
N THR A 236 -18.68 -15.61 -19.35
CA THR A 236 -18.62 -16.13 -20.73
C THR A 236 -18.94 -15.07 -21.79
N CYS A 237 -18.75 -13.77 -21.48
CA CYS A 237 -19.13 -12.64 -22.34
C CYS A 237 -20.64 -12.60 -22.69
N SER A 238 -21.52 -12.86 -21.73
CA SER A 238 -22.96 -13.03 -21.96
C SER A 238 -23.81 -12.33 -20.89
N ASP A 239 -24.98 -11.82 -21.30
CA ASP A 239 -26.03 -11.34 -20.39
C ASP A 239 -27.17 -12.38 -20.18
N THR A 240 -27.05 -13.55 -20.81
CA THR A 240 -27.94 -14.72 -20.68
C THR A 240 -27.26 -15.79 -19.81
N PRO A 241 -27.97 -16.48 -18.89
CA PRO A 241 -27.38 -17.52 -18.05
C PRO A 241 -26.64 -18.61 -18.86
N PRO A 242 -25.51 -19.16 -18.37
CA PRO A 242 -24.78 -20.21 -19.05
C PRO A 242 -25.54 -21.54 -19.01
N THR A 243 -25.39 -22.34 -20.06
CA THR A 243 -25.90 -23.70 -20.13
C THR A 243 -24.93 -24.65 -19.40
N ALA A 244 -25.45 -25.52 -18.54
CA ALA A 244 -24.64 -26.52 -17.84
C ALA A 244 -23.86 -27.42 -18.83
N VAL A 245 -22.57 -27.61 -18.58
CA VAL A 245 -21.69 -28.45 -19.41
C VAL A 245 -21.66 -29.89 -18.89
N THR A 246 -21.71 -30.86 -19.80
CA THR A 246 -21.47 -32.28 -19.48
C THR A 246 -19.99 -32.63 -19.62
N ALA A 247 -19.58 -33.83 -19.22
CA ALA A 247 -18.18 -34.27 -19.30
C ALA A 247 -18.02 -35.59 -20.07
N ASN A 248 -16.83 -35.81 -20.65
CA ASN A 248 -16.41 -37.12 -21.15
C ASN A 248 -15.93 -38.03 -19.99
N ALA A 249 -15.57 -39.29 -20.29
CA ALA A 249 -15.08 -40.25 -19.29
C ALA A 249 -13.78 -39.86 -18.55
N ARG A 250 -13.06 -38.83 -19.02
CA ARG A 250 -11.86 -38.25 -18.38
C ARG A 250 -12.16 -36.94 -17.61
N GLY A 251 -13.40 -36.47 -17.64
CA GLY A 251 -13.80 -35.20 -17.04
C GLY A 251 -13.49 -33.97 -17.88
N ASP A 252 -13.22 -34.11 -19.19
CA ASP A 252 -13.12 -32.94 -20.07
C ASP A 252 -14.54 -32.46 -20.42
N GLY A 253 -14.79 -31.16 -20.25
CA GLY A 253 -16.08 -30.54 -20.53
C GLY A 253 -16.43 -30.58 -22.03
N SER A 254 -17.68 -30.89 -22.34
CA SER A 254 -18.17 -31.11 -23.70
C SER A 254 -18.25 -29.83 -24.56
N ALA A 255 -18.27 -28.65 -23.94
CA ALA A 255 -18.27 -27.37 -24.65
C ALA A 255 -16.88 -26.94 -25.18
N GLY A 256 -15.80 -27.42 -24.56
CA GLY A 256 -14.46 -26.92 -24.85
C GLY A 256 -14.30 -25.43 -24.50
N PRO A 257 -13.42 -24.69 -25.19
CA PRO A 257 -13.10 -23.29 -24.86
C PRO A 257 -14.03 -22.27 -25.54
N GLN A 258 -15.30 -22.61 -25.79
CA GLN A 258 -16.23 -21.81 -26.58
C GLN A 258 -17.66 -21.81 -26.01
N GLY A 259 -18.45 -20.79 -26.39
CA GLY A 259 -19.87 -20.70 -26.08
C GLY A 259 -20.20 -20.31 -24.63
N ASN A 260 -21.49 -20.07 -24.39
CA ASN A 260 -22.00 -19.65 -23.08
C ASN A 260 -22.32 -20.88 -22.22
N HIS A 261 -21.27 -21.56 -21.75
CA HIS A 261 -21.36 -22.76 -20.93
C HIS A 261 -20.62 -22.61 -19.59
N SER A 262 -20.99 -23.39 -18.59
CA SER A 262 -20.29 -23.47 -17.30
C SER A 262 -20.53 -24.82 -16.64
N ASN A 263 -19.61 -25.25 -15.76
CA ASN A 263 -19.80 -26.46 -14.96
C ASN A 263 -20.59 -26.14 -13.67
N ILE A 264 -21.88 -26.46 -13.73
CA ILE A 264 -22.93 -26.19 -12.74
C ILE A 264 -24.00 -27.30 -12.84
N ALA A 265 -24.98 -27.29 -11.93
CA ALA A 265 -26.19 -28.13 -11.96
C ALA A 265 -25.94 -29.65 -12.10
N LYS A 266 -24.81 -30.14 -11.56
CA LYS A 266 -24.39 -31.55 -11.52
C LYS A 266 -24.26 -32.22 -12.89
N ALA A 267 -24.25 -31.47 -13.99
CA ALA A 267 -24.29 -32.03 -15.35
C ALA A 267 -23.02 -32.80 -15.78
N ALA A 268 -21.88 -32.59 -15.11
CA ALA A 268 -20.59 -33.18 -15.44
C ALA A 268 -20.37 -34.57 -14.79
N ASP A 269 -21.11 -35.57 -15.24
CA ASP A 269 -21.05 -36.94 -14.73
C ASP A 269 -19.81 -37.71 -15.24
N TRP A 270 -18.81 -37.87 -14.36
CA TRP A 270 -17.65 -38.73 -14.63
C TRP A 270 -17.00 -39.22 -13.32
N ASN A 271 -16.09 -40.19 -13.42
CA ASN A 271 -15.48 -40.90 -12.28
C ASN A 271 -16.52 -41.61 -11.36
N GLY A 272 -17.68 -42.00 -11.93
CA GLY A 272 -18.78 -42.62 -11.19
C GLY A 272 -19.42 -41.69 -10.16
N GLN A 273 -19.44 -40.38 -10.40
CA GLN A 273 -20.06 -39.36 -9.55
C GLN A 273 -21.18 -38.63 -10.33
N ASP A 274 -22.28 -38.35 -9.62
CA ASP A 274 -23.36 -37.43 -10.01
C ASP A 274 -22.87 -35.99 -9.82
N GLY A 275 -22.50 -35.32 -10.91
CA GLY A 275 -21.80 -34.04 -10.93
C GLY A 275 -20.36 -34.10 -10.40
N ASN A 276 -19.43 -33.43 -11.08
CA ASN A 276 -18.01 -33.38 -10.71
C ASN A 276 -17.30 -32.18 -11.40
N VAL A 277 -16.09 -31.83 -10.98
CA VAL A 277 -15.29 -30.77 -11.64
C VAL A 277 -14.79 -31.20 -13.02
N THR A 278 -14.64 -30.25 -13.95
CA THR A 278 -14.15 -30.48 -15.32
C THR A 278 -12.72 -30.01 -15.51
N THR A 279 -12.06 -30.45 -16.58
CA THR A 279 -10.73 -29.96 -16.96
C THR A 279 -10.77 -28.44 -17.16
N VAL A 280 -9.83 -27.71 -16.57
CA VAL A 280 -9.83 -26.24 -16.68
C VAL A 280 -9.71 -25.79 -18.13
N GLY A 281 -10.48 -24.78 -18.51
CA GLY A 281 -10.58 -24.28 -19.89
C GLY A 281 -11.48 -25.10 -20.82
N THR A 282 -12.25 -26.07 -20.32
CA THR A 282 -13.12 -26.94 -21.15
C THR A 282 -14.63 -26.76 -20.88
N SER A 283 -14.99 -25.90 -19.93
CA SER A 283 -16.39 -25.73 -19.49
C SER A 283 -17.18 -24.69 -20.29
N GLY A 284 -16.53 -23.91 -21.16
CA GLY A 284 -17.14 -22.80 -21.91
C GLY A 284 -16.13 -21.78 -22.42
N GLY A 285 -16.62 -20.70 -23.03
CA GLY A 285 -15.81 -19.60 -23.55
C GLY A 285 -15.14 -18.74 -22.48
N PRO A 286 -14.06 -18.01 -22.83
CA PRO A 286 -13.37 -17.12 -21.92
C PRO A 286 -14.13 -15.82 -21.63
N SER A 287 -13.67 -15.12 -20.61
CA SER A 287 -13.99 -13.72 -20.33
C SER A 287 -13.37 -12.75 -21.36
N PRO A 288 -13.75 -11.45 -21.33
CA PRO A 288 -13.14 -10.40 -22.16
C PRO A 288 -11.63 -10.18 -21.92
N TYR A 289 -11.07 -10.76 -20.84
CA TYR A 289 -9.63 -10.77 -20.54
C TYR A 289 -8.97 -12.14 -20.74
N GLY A 290 -9.71 -13.18 -21.17
CA GLY A 290 -9.15 -14.48 -21.49
C GLY A 290 -9.09 -15.48 -20.33
N THR A 291 -9.70 -15.18 -19.18
CA THR A 291 -9.86 -16.14 -18.06
C THR A 291 -11.00 -17.12 -18.35
N PHE A 292 -10.86 -18.35 -17.85
CA PHE A 292 -11.85 -19.41 -17.98
C PHE A 292 -12.46 -19.77 -16.62
N ASP A 293 -13.60 -20.46 -16.69
CA ASP A 293 -14.29 -21.17 -15.59
C ASP A 293 -14.80 -20.31 -14.42
N GLN A 294 -14.64 -18.98 -14.44
CA GLN A 294 -15.14 -18.06 -13.39
C GLN A 294 -16.68 -18.04 -13.22
N GLY A 295 -17.44 -18.86 -13.95
CA GLY A 295 -18.89 -19.09 -13.77
C GLY A 295 -19.26 -20.48 -13.20
N GLY A 296 -18.29 -21.34 -12.89
CA GLY A 296 -18.58 -22.72 -12.47
C GLY A 296 -17.34 -23.43 -11.92
N ASN A 297 -17.31 -24.76 -12.03
CA ASN A 297 -16.30 -25.63 -11.42
C ASN A 297 -16.28 -25.53 -9.88
N VAL A 298 -15.71 -24.47 -9.32
CA VAL A 298 -15.48 -24.26 -7.89
C VAL A 298 -15.65 -22.79 -7.50
N TRP A 299 -16.19 -22.54 -6.31
CA TRP A 299 -16.05 -21.25 -5.65
C TRP A 299 -14.58 -20.93 -5.44
N GLU A 300 -14.18 -19.68 -5.67
CA GLU A 300 -12.78 -19.26 -5.57
C GLU A 300 -12.53 -18.29 -4.43
N TRP A 301 -11.55 -18.63 -3.57
CA TRP A 301 -11.02 -17.69 -2.58
C TRP A 301 -10.38 -16.46 -3.22
N ASN A 302 -10.71 -15.29 -2.69
CA ASN A 302 -10.00 -14.04 -2.94
C ASN A 302 -9.54 -13.41 -1.60
N GLU A 303 -8.71 -12.36 -1.61
CA GLU A 303 -8.14 -11.80 -0.38
C GLU A 303 -9.07 -10.85 0.41
N GLN A 304 -10.23 -10.47 -0.17
CA GLN A 304 -11.15 -9.51 0.44
C GLN A 304 -11.73 -10.03 1.77
N PHE A 305 -11.71 -9.16 2.78
CA PHE A 305 -12.32 -9.42 4.08
C PHE A 305 -13.85 -9.22 4.01
N ALA A 306 -14.61 -10.14 4.60
CA ALA A 306 -16.08 -10.15 4.56
C ALA A 306 -16.75 -9.35 5.69
N GLY A 307 -16.02 -8.99 6.75
CA GLY A 307 -16.52 -8.09 7.81
C GLY A 307 -17.44 -8.73 8.85
N ARG A 308 -17.83 -10.01 8.71
CA ARG A 308 -18.96 -10.60 9.46
C ARG A 308 -18.63 -11.71 10.47
N GLU A 309 -17.43 -12.28 10.47
CA GLU A 309 -17.07 -13.38 11.39
C GLU A 309 -15.87 -13.08 12.30
N LYS A 310 -15.95 -13.55 13.56
CA LYS A 310 -14.82 -13.62 14.51
C LYS A 310 -13.65 -14.49 14.02
N SER A 311 -13.87 -15.33 13.02
CA SER A 311 -12.88 -16.21 12.38
C SER A 311 -12.01 -15.50 11.32
N GLY A 312 -12.38 -14.28 10.93
CA GLY A 312 -11.77 -13.56 9.81
C GLY A 312 -12.25 -14.02 8.44
N GLY A 313 -13.57 -14.06 8.23
CA GLY A 313 -14.21 -14.51 6.97
C GLY A 313 -13.73 -13.78 5.71
N ARG A 314 -13.67 -14.54 4.61
CA ARG A 314 -13.15 -14.11 3.31
C ARG A 314 -14.21 -14.30 2.23
N ILE A 315 -14.20 -13.41 1.23
CA ILE A 315 -15.13 -13.48 0.09
C ILE A 315 -14.70 -14.62 -0.84
N VAL A 316 -15.68 -15.35 -1.34
CA VAL A 316 -15.55 -16.26 -2.49
C VAL A 316 -16.46 -15.81 -3.64
N ARG A 317 -16.02 -16.06 -4.87
CA ARG A 317 -16.78 -15.75 -6.10
C ARG A 317 -16.72 -16.88 -7.12
N GLY A 318 -17.58 -16.81 -8.13
CA GLY A 318 -17.80 -17.84 -9.14
C GLY A 318 -19.11 -18.57 -8.89
N SER A 319 -19.10 -19.88 -9.15
CA SER A 319 -20.10 -20.86 -8.69
C SER A 319 -19.41 -22.22 -8.66
N HIS A 320 -20.12 -23.33 -8.44
CA HIS A 320 -19.52 -24.66 -8.44
C HIS A 320 -20.37 -25.71 -9.15
N TRP A 321 -19.75 -26.84 -9.47
CA TRP A 321 -20.32 -27.96 -10.22
C TRP A 321 -21.69 -28.45 -9.71
N GLU A 322 -21.98 -28.34 -8.41
CA GLU A 322 -23.27 -28.79 -7.83
C GLU A 322 -24.37 -27.74 -7.93
N ASN A 323 -24.06 -26.45 -8.08
CA ASN A 323 -25.04 -25.38 -7.94
C ASN A 323 -26.11 -25.44 -9.05
N GLU A 324 -27.36 -25.71 -8.66
CA GLU A 324 -28.48 -25.98 -9.58
C GLU A 324 -29.00 -24.70 -10.25
N VAL A 325 -28.65 -23.51 -9.75
CA VAL A 325 -29.19 -22.23 -10.20
C VAL A 325 -28.18 -21.48 -11.07
N ALA A 326 -28.38 -21.47 -12.39
CA ALA A 326 -27.47 -20.80 -13.32
C ALA A 326 -27.29 -19.29 -13.05
N THR A 327 -28.24 -18.60 -12.43
CA THR A 327 -28.07 -17.18 -12.05
C THR A 327 -27.05 -16.96 -10.93
N GLU A 328 -26.69 -17.99 -10.17
CA GLU A 328 -25.65 -17.91 -9.14
C GLU A 328 -24.22 -17.89 -9.72
N SER A 329 -24.06 -18.23 -11.00
CA SER A 329 -22.81 -18.00 -11.75
C SER A 329 -22.58 -16.53 -12.16
N GLY A 330 -23.56 -15.65 -11.90
CA GLY A 330 -23.58 -14.28 -12.38
C GLY A 330 -22.84 -13.26 -11.50
N ALA A 331 -22.52 -12.12 -12.09
CA ALA A 331 -21.81 -11.00 -11.46
C ALA A 331 -22.50 -10.48 -10.18
N SER A 332 -23.82 -10.58 -10.08
CA SER A 332 -24.55 -10.19 -8.88
C SER A 332 -24.29 -11.09 -7.66
N THR A 333 -23.69 -12.27 -7.83
CA THR A 333 -23.53 -13.26 -6.75
C THR A 333 -22.14 -13.21 -6.10
N ARG A 334 -22.13 -13.21 -4.76
CA ARG A 334 -20.94 -13.31 -3.91
C ARG A 334 -21.28 -14.02 -2.60
N MET A 335 -20.36 -14.81 -2.07
CA MET A 335 -20.52 -15.48 -0.77
C MET A 335 -19.33 -15.17 0.14
N ASP A 336 -19.48 -15.42 1.43
CA ASP A 336 -18.39 -15.38 2.41
C ASP A 336 -18.33 -16.64 3.28
N HIS A 337 -17.10 -17.05 3.58
CA HIS A 337 -16.81 -18.22 4.41
C HIS A 337 -15.65 -17.91 5.36
N GLY A 338 -15.69 -18.49 6.57
CA GLY A 338 -14.57 -18.44 7.51
C GLY A 338 -13.27 -18.98 6.88
N ALA A 339 -12.15 -18.27 7.05
CA ALA A 339 -10.87 -18.60 6.40
C ALA A 339 -10.35 -20.06 6.57
N PRO A 340 -10.63 -20.79 7.68
CA PRO A 340 -10.29 -22.21 7.80
C PRO A 340 -11.12 -23.18 6.95
N LYS A 341 -12.24 -22.72 6.34
CA LYS A 341 -13.17 -23.59 5.60
C LYS A 341 -12.48 -24.25 4.42
N SER A 342 -12.79 -25.52 4.19
CA SER A 342 -12.39 -26.30 3.01
C SER A 342 -13.55 -27.20 2.58
N GLY A 343 -13.60 -27.60 1.30
CA GLY A 343 -14.66 -28.45 0.77
C GLY A 343 -14.41 -28.87 -0.69
N ASN A 344 -15.20 -29.82 -1.19
CA ASN A 344 -15.18 -30.34 -2.56
C ASN A 344 -15.89 -29.42 -3.58
N TRP A 345 -15.93 -28.12 -3.30
CA TRP A 345 -16.54 -27.07 -4.13
C TRP A 345 -15.76 -25.76 -4.04
N LEU A 346 -14.60 -25.77 -3.36
CA LEU A 346 -13.85 -24.58 -2.96
C LEU A 346 -12.39 -24.70 -3.39
N GLY A 347 -11.99 -23.83 -4.31
CA GLY A 347 -10.65 -23.69 -4.88
C GLY A 347 -10.16 -22.24 -4.84
N PHE A 348 -9.23 -21.89 -5.73
CA PHE A 348 -8.76 -20.52 -5.94
C PHE A 348 -8.01 -20.38 -7.26
N ARG A 349 -7.88 -19.15 -7.75
CA ARG A 349 -6.84 -18.75 -8.71
C ARG A 349 -5.92 -17.71 -8.09
N VAL A 350 -4.73 -17.57 -8.67
CA VAL A 350 -3.74 -16.56 -8.27
C VAL A 350 -3.72 -15.41 -9.26
N ALA A 351 -3.24 -14.26 -8.83
CA ALA A 351 -2.90 -13.13 -9.67
C ALA A 351 -1.46 -12.69 -9.41
N SER A 352 -0.92 -11.89 -10.32
CA SER A 352 0.44 -11.36 -10.25
C SER A 352 0.51 -9.93 -10.75
N ARG A 353 1.57 -9.21 -10.39
CA ARG A 353 1.77 -7.85 -10.90
C ARG A 353 1.88 -7.87 -12.43
N ALA A 354 1.42 -6.80 -13.07
CA ALA A 354 1.97 -6.44 -14.36
C ALA A 354 3.40 -5.95 -14.10
N GLU A 355 4.36 -6.86 -14.22
CA GLU A 355 5.79 -6.54 -14.22
C GLU A 355 6.08 -5.54 -15.36
N PRO A 356 6.93 -4.53 -15.13
CA PRO A 356 7.64 -3.85 -16.19
C PRO A 356 9.09 -4.39 -16.29
N TRP A 357 9.61 -4.45 -17.52
CA TRP A 357 11.02 -4.66 -17.90
C TRP A 357 11.63 -6.08 -17.89
N THR A 358 11.38 -6.81 -18.97
CA THR A 358 12.48 -7.17 -19.88
C THR A 358 12.28 -6.46 -21.23
N PRO A 359 13.33 -5.94 -21.89
CA PRO A 359 13.22 -5.41 -23.24
C PRO A 359 13.12 -6.57 -24.24
N LEU A 360 11.89 -7.04 -24.47
CA LEU A 360 11.54 -7.65 -25.75
C LEU A 360 11.71 -6.59 -26.85
N ALA A 361 12.02 -7.03 -28.07
CA ALA A 361 12.25 -6.14 -29.20
C ALA A 361 11.07 -5.16 -29.37
N TYR A 362 11.41 -3.87 -29.51
CA TYR A 362 10.46 -2.76 -29.48
C TYR A 362 9.30 -2.95 -30.47
N GLN A 363 8.10 -3.20 -29.95
CA GLN A 363 6.85 -2.89 -30.63
C GLN A 363 6.34 -1.55 -30.09
N ALA A 364 5.80 -0.70 -30.97
CA ALA A 364 5.34 0.64 -30.60
C ALA A 364 4.24 0.55 -29.51
N PRO A 365 4.36 1.27 -28.37
CA PRO A 365 3.39 1.17 -27.29
C PRO A 365 2.00 1.65 -27.72
N GLY A 366 0.96 1.02 -27.18
CA GLY A 366 -0.42 1.41 -27.46
C GLY A 366 -0.79 2.73 -26.76
N PRO A 367 -1.92 3.36 -27.13
CA PRO A 367 -2.45 4.55 -26.44
C PRO A 367 -2.69 4.35 -24.94
N SER A 368 -2.79 3.11 -24.47
CA SER A 368 -3.01 2.73 -23.08
C SER A 368 -1.75 2.76 -22.21
N ASP A 369 -0.55 2.82 -22.78
CA ASP A 369 0.74 2.83 -22.04
C ASP A 369 1.17 4.24 -21.59
N LEU A 370 0.39 5.25 -21.97
CA LEU A 370 0.65 6.65 -21.64
C LEU A 370 0.37 6.95 -20.17
N VAL A 371 1.28 7.67 -19.51
CA VAL A 371 1.01 8.22 -18.18
C VAL A 371 0.19 9.51 -18.30
N PRO A 372 -0.92 9.69 -17.56
CA PRO A 372 -1.72 10.91 -17.64
C PRO A 372 -1.02 12.06 -16.89
N VAL A 373 -0.23 12.86 -17.62
CA VAL A 373 0.33 14.13 -17.12
C VAL A 373 -0.72 15.24 -17.17
N GLY A 374 -1.41 15.37 -18.32
CA GLY A 374 -2.35 16.46 -18.56
C GLY A 374 -1.67 17.83 -18.37
N GLN A 375 -2.34 18.71 -17.64
CA GLN A 375 -1.78 20.00 -17.18
C GLN A 375 -1.39 19.97 -15.69
N ARG A 376 -1.59 18.84 -15.00
CA ARG A 376 -1.32 18.67 -13.57
C ARG A 376 0.18 18.61 -13.33
N LYS A 377 0.65 19.29 -12.29
CA LYS A 377 2.05 19.27 -11.87
C LYS A 377 2.48 17.89 -11.39
N GLN A 378 3.68 17.49 -11.78
CA GLN A 378 4.28 16.20 -11.49
C GLN A 378 5.44 16.38 -10.52
N LEU A 379 5.26 15.92 -9.27
CA LEU A 379 6.13 16.25 -8.13
C LEU A 379 7.34 15.32 -7.91
N LEU A 380 7.52 14.30 -8.77
CA LEU A 380 8.68 13.38 -8.79
C LEU A 380 9.01 12.63 -7.46
N VAL A 381 8.11 12.71 -6.48
CA VAL A 381 8.20 12.06 -5.16
C VAL A 381 8.18 10.53 -5.25
N ASP A 382 7.64 10.01 -6.35
CA ASP A 382 7.55 8.60 -6.71
C ASP A 382 8.02 8.38 -8.16
N ASP A 383 7.92 7.15 -8.65
CA ASP A 383 8.24 6.80 -10.04
C ASP A 383 7.00 6.81 -10.96
N TYR A 384 5.89 7.45 -10.59
CA TYR A 384 4.62 7.41 -11.34
C TYR A 384 4.78 7.83 -12.81
N VAL A 385 5.47 8.96 -13.03
CA VAL A 385 5.82 9.51 -14.37
C VAL A 385 7.20 9.08 -14.86
N ILE A 386 7.99 8.35 -14.08
CA ILE A 386 9.41 8.09 -14.37
C ILE A 386 9.55 6.70 -15.00
N ALA A 387 10.21 6.62 -16.14
CA ALA A 387 10.55 5.36 -16.79
C ALA A 387 11.94 4.88 -16.34
N GLU A 388 12.94 5.77 -16.41
CA GLU A 388 14.36 5.45 -16.21
C GLU A 388 15.06 6.56 -15.42
N ARG A 389 16.08 6.17 -14.64
CA ARG A 389 16.94 7.06 -13.85
C ARG A 389 18.39 6.59 -13.94
N THR A 390 19.34 7.51 -14.09
CA THR A 390 20.78 7.21 -14.10
C THR A 390 21.53 8.26 -13.28
N HIS A 391 22.39 7.84 -12.35
CA HIS A 391 23.19 8.70 -11.47
C HIS A 391 22.39 9.81 -10.74
N VAL A 392 21.14 9.52 -10.37
CA VAL A 392 20.28 10.41 -9.58
C VAL A 392 19.73 9.69 -8.35
N THR A 393 19.83 10.33 -7.18
CA THR A 393 19.15 9.88 -5.95
C THR A 393 17.86 10.67 -5.73
N ARG A 394 16.89 10.07 -5.02
CA ARG A 394 15.73 10.78 -4.49
C ARG A 394 16.05 11.17 -3.05
N GLU A 395 15.83 12.44 -2.69
CA GLU A 395 16.17 12.99 -1.38
C GLU A 395 15.00 13.76 -0.78
N LEU A 396 14.91 13.75 0.55
CA LEU A 396 13.98 14.56 1.31
C LEU A 396 14.38 16.04 1.27
N GLY A 397 13.38 16.92 1.22
CA GLY A 397 13.53 18.35 1.42
C GLY A 397 14.14 18.68 2.78
N GLN A 398 14.84 19.82 2.85
CA GLN A 398 15.31 20.37 4.12
C GLN A 398 14.56 21.67 4.38
N VAL A 399 13.83 21.71 5.50
CA VAL A 399 13.11 22.91 5.95
C VAL A 399 14.06 23.95 6.54
N THR A 400 13.67 25.21 6.49
CA THR A 400 14.22 26.30 7.30
C THR A 400 13.19 26.69 8.36
N LYS A 401 13.50 26.46 9.64
CA LYS A 401 12.71 27.01 10.76
C LYS A 401 12.79 28.53 10.72
N LEU A 402 11.64 29.20 10.82
CA LEU A 402 11.55 30.66 10.82
C LEU A 402 11.67 31.21 12.25
N ASN A 403 11.60 32.54 12.41
CA ASN A 403 11.64 33.22 13.71
C ASN A 403 12.87 32.85 14.58
N ASP A 404 14.04 32.71 13.97
CA ASP A 404 15.27 32.18 14.60
C ASP A 404 15.09 30.82 15.31
N ALA A 405 14.18 29.98 14.80
CA ALA A 405 13.71 28.74 15.43
C ALA A 405 13.10 28.93 16.84
N LYS A 406 12.58 30.12 17.17
CA LYS A 406 11.76 30.41 18.37
C LYS A 406 10.27 30.17 18.06
N PRO A 407 9.44 29.85 19.07
CA PRO A 407 8.00 29.72 18.85
C PRO A 407 7.40 31.06 18.38
N ILE A 408 6.41 30.99 17.50
CA ILE A 408 5.55 32.09 17.08
C ILE A 408 4.33 32.26 17.99
N LEU A 409 4.01 31.24 18.81
CA LEU A 409 2.98 31.31 19.85
C LEU A 409 3.32 30.41 21.04
N ASP A 410 3.79 30.99 22.14
CA ASP A 410 4.09 30.26 23.39
C ASP A 410 2.83 29.74 24.09
N GLY A 411 2.89 28.54 24.69
CA GLY A 411 1.85 27.99 25.57
C GLY A 411 0.66 27.31 24.87
N HIS A 412 0.75 27.07 23.56
CA HIS A 412 -0.36 26.59 22.71
C HIS A 412 0.13 25.55 21.69
N TYR A 413 -0.79 24.73 21.20
CA TYR A 413 -0.58 23.76 20.12
C TYR A 413 -1.33 24.21 18.86
N ALA A 414 -0.70 24.13 17.69
CA ALA A 414 -1.36 24.29 16.39
C ALA A 414 -2.13 23.02 16.06
N GLN A 415 -3.45 23.11 15.90
CA GLN A 415 -4.25 21.98 15.44
C GLN A 415 -4.35 21.99 13.92
N THR A 416 -4.79 23.12 13.36
CA THR A 416 -4.86 23.35 11.92
C THR A 416 -4.46 24.78 11.60
N VAL A 417 -3.65 24.96 10.57
CA VAL A 417 -3.41 26.27 9.96
C VAL A 417 -3.74 26.17 8.47
N VAL A 418 -4.47 27.14 7.94
CA VAL A 418 -4.82 27.26 6.51
C VAL A 418 -4.52 28.68 6.02
N TYR A 419 -4.42 28.84 4.70
CA TYR A 419 -4.47 30.16 4.07
C TYR A 419 -5.81 30.29 3.34
N ASP A 420 -6.69 31.15 3.85
CA ASP A 420 -8.08 31.33 3.40
C ASP A 420 -8.46 32.81 3.55
N GLU A 421 -9.22 33.34 2.59
CA GLU A 421 -9.61 34.77 2.53
C GLU A 421 -8.43 35.77 2.65
N GLY A 422 -7.27 35.40 2.10
CA GLY A 422 -6.09 36.27 2.09
C GLY A 422 -5.27 36.27 3.38
N LYS A 423 -5.64 35.46 4.38
CA LYS A 423 -4.97 35.38 5.69
C LYS A 423 -4.55 33.97 6.03
N PHE A 424 -3.51 33.86 6.86
CA PHE A 424 -3.26 32.65 7.63
C PHE A 424 -4.27 32.59 8.79
N LYS A 425 -5.07 31.52 8.81
CA LYS A 425 -6.06 31.23 9.85
C LYS A 425 -5.60 30.02 10.66
N MET A 426 -5.51 30.15 11.97
CA MET A 426 -4.99 29.13 12.89
C MET A 426 -6.05 28.77 13.94
N TRP A 427 -6.41 27.49 13.98
CA TRP A 427 -7.07 26.89 15.13
C TRP A 427 -6.02 26.26 16.04
N TYR A 428 -6.04 26.65 17.31
CA TYR A 428 -5.06 26.25 18.30
C TYR A 428 -5.73 25.75 19.58
N ALA A 429 -5.02 24.94 20.38
CA ALA A 429 -5.40 24.58 21.74
C ALA A 429 -4.48 25.25 22.75
N GLY A 430 -5.03 25.96 23.73
CA GLY A 430 -4.28 26.47 24.88
C GLY A 430 -4.08 25.40 25.95
N TYR A 431 -2.93 25.43 26.63
CA TYR A 431 -2.55 24.41 27.62
C TYR A 431 -3.29 24.50 28.97
N GLU A 432 -3.66 25.70 29.43
CA GLU A 432 -4.31 25.88 30.73
C GLU A 432 -5.67 25.16 30.76
N GLN A 433 -5.91 24.36 31.81
CA GLN A 433 -7.16 23.62 31.98
C GLN A 433 -8.33 24.55 32.34
N PRO A 434 -9.52 24.38 31.74
CA PRO A 434 -9.83 23.45 30.65
C PRO A 434 -9.15 23.87 29.35
N PHE A 435 -8.49 22.92 28.66
CA PHE A 435 -7.80 23.13 27.38
C PHE A 435 -8.65 24.05 26.49
N THR A 436 -8.25 25.32 26.36
CA THR A 436 -9.13 26.31 25.74
C THR A 436 -8.81 26.40 24.26
N PRO A 437 -9.63 25.82 23.36
CA PRO A 437 -9.43 25.98 21.93
C PRO A 437 -9.70 27.43 21.53
N GLY A 438 -8.94 27.93 20.57
CA GLY A 438 -9.09 29.28 20.05
C GLY A 438 -8.74 29.41 18.57
N TYR A 439 -9.05 30.59 18.06
CA TYR A 439 -8.86 31.00 16.67
C TYR A 439 -7.98 32.24 16.63
N ALA A 440 -6.96 32.23 15.76
CA ALA A 440 -6.04 33.33 15.53
C ALA A 440 -5.84 33.59 14.03
N GLU A 441 -5.50 34.82 13.69
CA GLU A 441 -5.23 35.27 12.32
C GLU A 441 -3.87 35.92 12.20
N SER A 442 -3.23 35.77 11.04
CA SER A 442 -1.99 36.45 10.67
C SER A 442 -2.03 36.84 9.19
N ASP A 443 -1.52 38.03 8.87
CA ASP A 443 -1.38 38.49 7.48
C ASP A 443 -0.05 38.00 6.85
N ASP A 444 0.93 37.60 7.66
CA ASP A 444 2.29 37.21 7.22
C ASP A 444 2.71 35.76 7.55
N GLY A 445 1.92 35.05 8.36
CA GLY A 445 2.19 33.67 8.79
C GLY A 445 3.23 33.55 9.91
N LEU A 446 3.61 34.67 10.53
CA LEU A 446 4.53 34.71 11.68
C LEU A 446 3.84 35.35 12.89
N HIS A 447 3.18 36.49 12.70
CA HIS A 447 2.60 37.27 13.79
C HIS A 447 1.10 36.98 13.89
N PHE A 448 0.72 36.06 14.78
CA PHE A 448 -0.68 35.67 14.98
C PHE A 448 -1.36 36.48 16.08
N ARG A 449 -2.45 37.16 15.72
CA ARG A 449 -3.37 37.83 16.65
C ARG A 449 -4.47 36.85 17.03
N LYS A 450 -4.60 36.54 18.32
CA LYS A 450 -5.75 35.78 18.86
C LYS A 450 -7.04 36.59 18.63
N VAL A 451 -8.06 35.93 18.10
CA VAL A 451 -9.33 36.55 17.71
C VAL A 451 -10.47 36.11 18.61
N ALA A 452 -10.63 34.80 18.84
CA ALA A 452 -11.73 34.23 19.61
C ALA A 452 -11.36 32.91 20.32
N LYS A 453 -12.16 32.52 21.31
CA LYS A 453 -12.24 31.13 21.79
C LYS A 453 -13.21 30.35 20.91
N LEU A 454 -12.99 29.06 20.70
CA LEU A 454 -13.98 28.23 19.98
C LEU A 454 -15.13 27.86 20.93
N ILE A 455 -16.35 27.80 20.38
CA ILE A 455 -17.58 27.46 21.11
C ILE A 455 -18.20 26.23 20.43
N GLY A 456 -18.69 25.26 21.21
CA GLY A 456 -19.44 24.10 20.69
C GLY A 456 -18.62 22.86 20.33
N LEU A 457 -17.31 22.84 20.61
CA LEU A 457 -16.46 21.64 20.47
C LEU A 457 -16.15 21.02 21.84
N PRO A 458 -16.31 19.69 22.03
CA PRO A 458 -16.09 19.02 23.32
C PRO A 458 -14.63 18.59 23.56
N GLY A 459 -13.73 18.81 22.60
CA GLY A 459 -12.33 18.39 22.67
C GLY A 459 -11.51 18.95 21.50
N GLY A 460 -10.22 18.63 21.47
CA GLY A 460 -9.31 19.05 20.39
C GLY A 460 -9.72 18.46 19.03
N ALA A 461 -9.51 19.21 17.95
CA ALA A 461 -10.03 18.87 16.63
C ALA A 461 -9.05 19.25 15.49
N CYS A 462 -9.12 18.57 14.36
CA CYS A 462 -8.58 19.10 13.10
C CYS A 462 -9.70 19.69 12.25
N PHE A 463 -9.36 20.71 11.47
CA PHE A 463 -10.30 21.56 10.74
C PHE A 463 -10.10 21.44 9.22
N LEU A 464 -11.19 21.58 8.48
CA LEU A 464 -11.26 21.57 7.03
C LEU A 464 -12.04 22.82 6.59
N VAL A 465 -11.45 23.61 5.70
CA VAL A 465 -12.21 24.55 4.85
C VAL A 465 -12.66 23.75 3.65
N ASP A 466 -13.95 23.56 3.47
CA ASP A 466 -14.47 22.66 2.44
C ASP A 466 -14.69 23.41 1.11
N PRO A 467 -13.95 23.07 0.04
CA PRO A 467 -14.08 23.76 -1.24
C PRO A 467 -15.33 23.38 -2.05
N HIS A 468 -16.04 22.30 -1.69
CA HIS A 468 -17.25 21.83 -2.37
C HIS A 468 -18.54 22.11 -1.62
N GLU A 469 -18.45 22.61 -0.40
CA GLU A 469 -19.62 22.93 0.38
C GLU A 469 -20.42 24.10 -0.24
N LYS A 470 -21.72 23.86 -0.42
CA LYS A 470 -22.68 24.83 -0.97
C LYS A 470 -23.54 25.46 0.11
N ASP A 471 -23.65 24.82 1.27
CA ASP A 471 -24.31 25.35 2.44
C ASP A 471 -23.32 26.19 3.26
N PRO A 472 -23.47 27.54 3.30
CA PRO A 472 -22.53 28.40 4.03
C PRO A 472 -22.48 28.10 5.53
N ALA A 473 -23.50 27.45 6.12
CA ALA A 473 -23.45 27.03 7.52
C ALA A 473 -22.45 25.89 7.78
N HIS A 474 -22.08 25.13 6.74
CA HIS A 474 -21.20 23.96 6.80
C HIS A 474 -19.81 24.20 6.16
N ARG A 475 -19.49 25.46 5.81
CA ARG A 475 -18.25 25.89 5.13
C ARG A 475 -17.00 25.30 5.79
N TYR A 476 -16.95 25.40 7.11
CA TYR A 476 -15.91 24.77 7.91
C TYR A 476 -16.45 23.45 8.48
N LYS A 477 -15.63 22.41 8.40
CA LYS A 477 -15.87 21.10 9.01
C LYS A 477 -14.74 20.81 9.99
N ALA A 478 -15.02 20.03 11.03
CA ALA A 478 -14.01 19.60 11.99
C ALA A 478 -14.23 18.15 12.39
N CYS A 479 -13.13 17.47 12.71
CA CYS A 479 -13.17 16.17 13.37
C CYS A 479 -12.50 16.28 14.74
N TYR A 480 -13.24 15.98 15.80
CA TYR A 480 -12.83 16.22 17.18
C TYR A 480 -12.65 14.93 17.98
N SER A 481 -11.82 14.99 19.02
CA SER A 481 -11.70 13.97 20.06
C SER A 481 -12.92 14.02 20.99
N HIS A 482 -13.75 12.98 20.97
CA HIS A 482 -14.89 12.83 21.87
C HIS A 482 -14.44 12.23 23.21
N PRO A 483 -15.01 12.63 24.37
CA PRO A 483 -14.63 12.13 25.70
C PRO A 483 -14.61 10.60 25.87
N SER A 484 -15.33 9.86 25.02
CA SER A 484 -15.29 8.38 24.98
C SER A 484 -14.07 7.79 24.23
N ALA A 485 -13.06 8.61 23.89
CA ALA A 485 -11.91 8.28 23.05
C ALA A 485 -12.26 7.78 21.64
N LYS A 486 -13.22 8.45 21.00
CA LYS A 486 -13.69 8.18 19.64
C LYS A 486 -13.68 9.50 18.86
N ALA A 487 -13.73 9.46 17.53
CA ALA A 487 -13.86 10.68 16.74
C ALA A 487 -15.34 11.11 16.65
N GLY A 488 -15.60 12.41 16.79
CA GLY A 488 -16.86 13.07 16.41
C GLY A 488 -16.65 14.06 15.28
N LEU A 489 -17.73 14.59 14.71
CA LEU A 489 -17.69 15.58 13.63
C LEU A 489 -18.49 16.83 14.00
N ALA A 490 -18.01 17.99 13.55
CA ALA A 490 -18.68 19.27 13.72
C ALA A 490 -18.62 20.11 12.43
N TYR A 491 -19.44 21.15 12.36
CA TYR A 491 -19.51 22.11 11.26
C TYR A 491 -19.69 23.54 11.78
N SER A 492 -19.29 24.52 10.99
CA SER A 492 -19.35 25.95 11.31
C SER A 492 -19.40 26.84 10.07
N ALA A 493 -20.06 27.99 10.19
CA ALA A 493 -20.09 29.04 9.17
C ALA A 493 -18.85 29.96 9.22
N ASP A 494 -18.34 30.20 10.43
CA ASP A 494 -17.30 31.21 10.72
C ASP A 494 -16.00 30.62 11.29
N GLY A 495 -15.98 29.32 11.58
CA GLY A 495 -14.85 28.62 12.19
C GLY A 495 -14.70 28.85 13.70
N ILE A 496 -15.60 29.61 14.33
CA ILE A 496 -15.56 30.01 15.75
C ILE A 496 -16.70 29.34 16.52
N HIS A 497 -17.92 29.38 15.98
CA HIS A 497 -19.12 28.78 16.56
C HIS A 497 -19.43 27.45 15.86
N TRP A 498 -19.32 26.34 16.59
CA TRP A 498 -19.43 25.00 16.06
C TRP A 498 -20.72 24.30 16.50
N ASN A 499 -21.34 23.60 15.55
CA ASN A 499 -22.43 22.67 15.81
C ASN A 499 -21.95 21.25 15.52
N THR A 500 -22.40 20.26 16.30
CA THR A 500 -22.01 18.87 16.10
C THR A 500 -22.91 18.19 15.06
N TYR A 501 -22.33 17.30 14.25
CA TYR A 501 -23.10 16.28 13.54
C TYR A 501 -23.51 15.18 14.54
N ASN A 502 -24.44 14.29 14.13
CA ASN A 502 -24.82 13.10 14.89
C ASN A 502 -25.24 13.40 16.35
N ASN A 503 -25.83 14.58 16.59
CA ASN A 503 -26.20 15.07 17.93
C ASN A 503 -25.03 15.10 18.95
N GLY A 504 -23.78 15.18 18.49
CA GLY A 504 -22.58 15.12 19.33
C GLY A 504 -22.00 13.72 19.53
N GLU A 505 -22.75 12.68 19.19
CA GLU A 505 -22.31 11.29 19.36
C GLU A 505 -21.18 10.91 18.38
N PRO A 506 -20.23 10.04 18.78
CA PRO A 506 -19.13 9.62 17.94
C PRO A 506 -19.52 8.97 16.62
N VAL A 507 -18.70 9.20 15.60
CA VAL A 507 -18.85 8.60 14.26
C VAL A 507 -17.87 7.45 13.98
N THR A 508 -16.92 7.19 14.88
CA THR A 508 -15.97 6.06 14.78
C THR A 508 -15.92 5.21 16.05
N TYR A 509 -15.21 4.09 15.97
CA TYR A 509 -14.78 3.30 17.14
C TYR A 509 -13.60 3.96 17.88
N ARG A 510 -13.14 3.35 18.98
CA ARG A 510 -11.85 3.68 19.64
C ARG A 510 -10.65 3.34 18.72
N ALA A 511 -9.42 3.74 19.01
CA ALA A 511 -8.97 4.74 20.00
C ALA A 511 -8.56 6.03 19.28
N ALA A 512 -9.49 6.99 19.26
CA ALA A 512 -9.42 8.22 18.49
C ALA A 512 -9.55 9.45 19.42
N ASP A 513 -8.84 9.41 20.56
CA ASP A 513 -8.76 10.48 21.57
C ASP A 513 -7.76 11.61 21.23
N THR A 514 -7.06 11.54 20.10
CA THR A 514 -6.05 12.52 19.66
C THR A 514 -6.39 13.11 18.28
N PHE A 515 -5.40 13.67 17.56
CA PHE A 515 -5.50 14.20 16.19
C PHE A 515 -6.29 13.27 15.24
N ASN A 516 -7.52 13.68 14.93
CA ASN A 516 -8.40 13.07 13.94
C ASN A 516 -8.68 14.10 12.84
N GLN A 517 -8.55 13.73 11.56
CA GLN A 517 -8.71 14.67 10.46
C GLN A 517 -9.71 14.17 9.42
N ILE A 518 -10.67 15.03 9.10
CA ILE A 518 -11.49 14.93 7.90
C ILE A 518 -10.89 15.78 6.78
N VAL A 519 -10.82 15.25 5.57
CA VAL A 519 -10.33 15.94 4.36
C VAL A 519 -11.17 15.50 3.15
N TRP A 520 -11.30 16.37 2.14
CA TRP A 520 -11.92 15.99 0.86
C TRP A 520 -10.85 15.50 -0.12
N ASP A 521 -11.08 14.34 -0.73
CA ASP A 521 -10.25 13.78 -1.81
C ASP A 521 -10.90 14.05 -3.16
N GLU A 522 -10.31 14.98 -3.93
CA GLU A 522 -10.77 15.39 -5.26
C GLU A 522 -10.76 14.27 -6.30
N ASP A 523 -9.74 13.41 -6.29
CA ASP A 523 -9.57 12.36 -7.29
C ASP A 523 -10.46 11.15 -7.00
N ALA A 524 -10.83 10.94 -5.73
CA ALA A 524 -11.78 9.91 -5.31
C ALA A 524 -13.23 10.42 -5.14
N ALA A 525 -13.45 11.75 -5.19
CA ALA A 525 -14.73 12.43 -4.95
C ALA A 525 -15.43 11.99 -3.65
N THR A 526 -14.69 11.98 -2.53
CA THR A 526 -15.19 11.51 -1.23
C THR A 526 -14.49 12.21 -0.07
N TYR A 527 -15.16 12.32 1.08
CA TYR A 527 -14.47 12.64 2.32
C TYR A 527 -13.65 11.44 2.78
N ARG A 528 -12.43 11.71 3.24
CA ARG A 528 -11.60 10.78 4.00
C ARG A 528 -11.55 11.21 5.46
N LEU A 529 -11.55 10.22 6.35
CA LEU A 529 -11.34 10.39 7.78
C LEU A 529 -10.14 9.54 8.23
N PHE A 530 -9.11 10.23 8.72
CA PHE A 530 -7.95 9.62 9.36
C PHE A 530 -8.08 9.72 10.87
N THR A 531 -7.93 8.60 11.56
CA THR A 531 -7.84 8.56 13.03
C THR A 531 -6.75 7.60 13.48
N ARG A 532 -6.32 7.72 14.73
CA ARG A 532 -5.61 6.63 15.42
C ARG A 532 -6.52 5.41 15.59
N THR A 533 -5.92 4.23 15.75
CA THR A 533 -6.59 2.99 16.18
C THR A 533 -5.66 2.20 17.11
N ASP A 534 -6.22 1.48 18.06
CA ASP A 534 -5.49 0.60 18.99
C ASP A 534 -5.59 -0.87 18.56
N TRP A 535 -4.52 -1.64 18.82
CA TRP A 535 -4.42 -3.06 18.46
C TRP A 535 -4.33 -4.02 19.66
N ARG A 536 -4.13 -3.49 20.88
CA ARG A 536 -4.05 -4.30 22.13
C ARG A 536 -4.82 -3.72 23.33
N GLY A 537 -5.47 -2.56 23.17
CA GLY A 537 -6.26 -1.92 24.22
C GLY A 537 -5.44 -1.52 25.46
N TYR A 538 -6.13 -1.30 26.58
CA TYR A 538 -5.49 -1.04 27.87
C TYR A 538 -5.09 -2.37 28.55
N PRO A 539 -3.92 -2.46 29.22
CA PRO A 539 -2.96 -1.41 29.55
C PRO A 539 -1.83 -1.20 28.53
N ILE A 540 -1.74 -1.99 27.46
CA ILE A 540 -0.65 -1.88 26.46
C ILE A 540 -1.19 -1.29 25.15
N GLU A 541 -1.22 0.03 25.06
CA GLU A 541 -1.72 0.71 23.86
C GLU A 541 -0.73 0.58 22.69
N VAL A 542 -0.95 -0.42 21.84
CA VAL A 542 -0.27 -0.54 20.54
C VAL A 542 -1.01 0.29 19.51
N ARG A 543 -0.42 1.43 19.12
CA ARG A 543 -1.05 2.44 18.26
C ARG A 543 -0.71 2.23 16.79
N GLY A 544 -1.74 2.37 15.97
CA GLY A 544 -1.67 2.46 14.51
C GLY A 544 -2.62 3.53 13.99
N THR A 545 -2.85 3.55 12.69
CA THR A 545 -3.77 4.49 12.03
C THR A 545 -4.80 3.75 11.18
N ARG A 546 -5.95 4.39 10.95
CA ARG A 546 -6.97 3.94 9.99
C ARG A 546 -7.44 5.08 9.10
N SER A 547 -7.67 4.76 7.82
CA SER A 547 -8.34 5.57 6.81
C SER A 547 -9.76 5.04 6.58
N MET A 548 -10.74 5.92 6.54
CA MET A 548 -12.12 5.60 6.17
C MET A 548 -12.62 6.59 5.12
N THR A 549 -13.61 6.20 4.30
CA THR A 549 -14.26 7.06 3.31
C THR A 549 -15.76 7.20 3.58
N ASN A 550 -16.31 8.37 3.25
CA ASN A 550 -17.76 8.64 3.22
C ASN A 550 -18.03 9.65 2.08
N PRO A 551 -18.90 9.36 1.09
CA PRO A 551 -19.17 10.28 -0.01
C PRO A 551 -19.97 11.53 0.40
N ASP A 552 -20.84 11.44 1.42
CA ASP A 552 -21.57 12.59 1.97
C ASP A 552 -21.84 12.39 3.46
N ILE A 553 -21.18 13.22 4.27
CA ILE A 553 -21.26 13.14 5.73
C ILE A 553 -22.54 13.74 6.33
N LYS A 554 -23.39 14.46 5.57
CA LYS A 554 -24.57 15.12 6.15
C LYS A 554 -25.73 14.17 6.44
N PRO A 555 -26.17 13.29 5.51
CA PRO A 555 -27.34 12.44 5.73
C PRO A 555 -27.08 11.34 6.75
N VAL A 556 -25.89 10.73 6.69
CA VAL A 556 -25.45 9.68 7.62
C VAL A 556 -23.99 9.94 8.01
N PRO A 557 -23.73 10.76 9.05
CA PRO A 557 -22.37 11.10 9.50
C PRO A 557 -21.56 9.89 9.97
N THR A 558 -22.19 8.72 10.12
CA THR A 558 -21.63 7.45 10.59
C THR A 558 -21.33 6.43 9.49
N ASP A 559 -21.67 6.66 8.21
CA ASP A 559 -21.39 5.71 7.09
C ASP A 559 -19.91 5.76 6.64
N TRP A 560 -19.00 5.53 7.60
CA TRP A 560 -17.56 5.49 7.37
C TRP A 560 -17.11 4.09 6.96
N ARG A 561 -16.69 3.96 5.70
CA ARG A 561 -16.20 2.71 5.12
C ARG A 561 -14.70 2.59 5.38
N LEU A 562 -14.32 1.67 6.26
CA LEU A 562 -12.91 1.35 6.53
C LEU A 562 -12.19 0.99 5.23
N THR A 563 -11.21 1.81 4.85
CA THR A 563 -10.44 1.61 3.62
C THR A 563 -9.13 0.89 3.95
N ARG A 564 -8.40 1.33 4.98
CA ARG A 564 -7.26 0.60 5.55
C ARG A 564 -7.13 0.86 7.05
N GLN A 565 -6.61 -0.11 7.80
CA GLN A 565 -5.97 0.13 9.10
C GLN A 565 -4.64 -0.61 9.18
N TRP A 566 -3.65 0.00 9.82
CA TRP A 566 -2.29 -0.55 9.89
C TRP A 566 -1.48 0.03 11.06
N LEU A 567 -0.41 -0.66 11.42
CA LEU A 567 0.64 -0.21 12.33
C LEU A 567 2.02 -0.47 11.69
N LEU A 568 3.09 0.03 12.29
CA LEU A 568 4.45 -0.19 11.82
C LEU A 568 4.95 -1.57 12.27
N ASN A 569 5.31 -2.43 11.31
CA ASN A 569 5.73 -3.83 11.54
C ASN A 569 6.78 -4.36 10.55
N ARG A 570 7.44 -3.47 9.78
CA ARG A 570 8.50 -3.81 8.81
C ARG A 570 9.70 -4.45 9.49
N ASP A 571 10.08 -3.93 10.66
CA ASP A 571 11.24 -4.39 11.44
C ASP A 571 10.84 -5.55 12.40
N GLY A 572 9.62 -6.07 12.27
CA GLY A 572 9.11 -7.24 12.98
C GLY A 572 7.81 -7.00 13.75
N PRO A 573 7.23 -8.04 14.35
CA PRO A 573 5.99 -7.94 15.14
C PRO A 573 6.14 -7.11 16.42
N ASP A 574 7.37 -6.81 16.84
CA ASP A 574 7.72 -6.05 18.05
C ASP A 574 8.16 -4.60 17.75
N GLU A 575 8.08 -4.14 16.51
CA GLU A 575 8.44 -2.77 16.12
C GLU A 575 7.66 -1.70 16.92
N TRP A 576 6.45 -2.01 17.39
CA TRP A 576 5.65 -1.15 18.28
C TRP A 576 6.35 -0.75 19.59
N LYS A 577 7.36 -1.51 20.04
CA LYS A 577 8.22 -1.17 21.19
C LYS A 577 9.27 -0.12 20.83
N ARG A 578 9.65 -0.03 19.56
CA ARG A 578 10.60 0.94 19.01
C ARG A 578 9.89 2.19 18.50
N ARG A 579 8.76 2.04 17.80
CA ARG A 579 8.01 3.12 17.15
C ARG A 579 6.54 2.81 16.92
N GLN A 580 5.69 3.82 17.08
CA GLN A 580 4.25 3.74 16.78
C GLN A 580 3.78 5.00 16.04
N VAL A 581 2.72 4.87 15.25
CA VAL A 581 2.03 6.03 14.67
C VAL A 581 1.13 6.61 15.76
N TYR A 582 1.49 7.79 16.28
CA TYR A 582 0.68 8.51 17.27
C TYR A 582 -0.52 9.18 16.61
N ALA A 583 -0.28 9.83 15.47
CA ALA A 583 -1.30 10.37 14.58
C ALA A 583 -0.81 10.35 13.13
N LEU A 584 -1.75 10.32 12.19
CA LEU A 584 -1.50 10.57 10.76
C LEU A 584 -2.58 11.52 10.25
N THR A 585 -2.16 12.59 9.58
CA THR A 585 -3.04 13.49 8.82
C THR A 585 -2.53 13.59 7.39
N ASP A 586 -3.41 13.80 6.42
CA ASP A 586 -3.09 13.88 5.01
C ASP A 586 -3.17 15.31 4.48
N TRP A 587 -2.30 15.61 3.52
CA TRP A 587 -2.33 16.83 2.73
C TRP A 587 -2.26 16.46 1.25
N ILE A 588 -3.34 16.72 0.52
CA ILE A 588 -3.48 16.32 -0.89
C ILE A 588 -3.00 17.48 -1.78
N TYR A 589 -1.96 17.24 -2.57
CA TYR A 589 -1.35 18.24 -3.43
C TYR A 589 -1.00 17.65 -4.81
N HIS A 590 -1.64 18.17 -5.86
CA HIS A 590 -1.51 17.71 -7.25
C HIS A 590 -1.64 16.17 -7.44
N GLY A 591 -2.65 15.53 -6.81
CA GLY A 591 -2.88 14.09 -6.93
C GLY A 591 -1.79 13.23 -6.27
N VAL A 592 -1.18 13.77 -5.22
CA VAL A 592 -0.31 13.06 -4.27
C VAL A 592 -0.86 13.34 -2.88
N HIS A 593 -1.02 12.28 -2.10
CA HIS A 593 -1.31 12.33 -0.67
C HIS A 593 0.02 12.42 0.08
N PHE A 594 0.16 13.40 0.97
CA PHE A 594 1.32 13.58 1.84
C PHE A 594 0.88 13.32 3.28
N GLY A 595 1.06 12.08 3.72
CA GLY A 595 0.76 11.63 5.07
C GLY A 595 1.78 12.21 6.03
N GLN A 596 1.38 13.22 6.77
CA GLN A 596 2.11 13.78 7.90
C GLN A 596 1.94 12.82 9.08
N ILE A 597 3.06 12.41 9.70
CA ILE A 597 3.09 11.37 10.73
C ILE A 597 3.75 11.93 11.99
N MET A 598 3.02 11.89 13.11
CA MET A 598 3.59 12.00 14.45
C MET A 598 4.07 10.61 14.87
N LEU A 599 5.39 10.40 14.85
CA LEU A 599 5.99 9.10 15.16
C LEU A 599 6.47 9.07 16.61
N PHE A 600 5.90 8.16 17.41
CA PHE A 600 6.23 7.97 18.82
C PHE A 600 7.36 6.95 18.96
N GLU A 601 8.57 7.44 19.25
CA GLU A 601 9.81 6.66 19.34
C GLU A 601 10.06 6.23 20.80
N TYR A 602 10.25 4.93 21.00
CA TYR A 602 10.29 4.22 22.30
C TYR A 602 9.18 4.65 23.27
N PRO A 603 7.90 4.36 22.97
CA PRO A 603 6.76 4.74 23.83
C PRO A 603 6.93 4.30 25.28
N ASP A 604 6.66 5.22 26.21
CA ASP A 604 6.68 5.01 27.66
C ASP A 604 8.07 4.64 28.26
N ASP A 605 9.14 4.64 27.45
CA ASP A 605 10.50 4.28 27.89
C ASP A 605 11.29 5.50 28.38
N ASN A 606 11.24 5.73 29.69
CA ASN A 606 11.94 6.82 30.36
C ASN A 606 13.34 6.42 30.89
N SER A 607 14.01 5.44 30.28
CA SER A 607 15.31 4.93 30.78
C SER A 607 16.45 5.97 30.80
N GLU A 608 16.29 7.07 30.08
CA GLU A 608 17.30 8.13 29.93
C GLU A 608 17.44 9.01 31.18
N GLY A 609 16.50 8.93 32.13
CA GLY A 609 16.57 9.63 33.41
C GLY A 609 15.30 10.38 33.80
N PRO A 610 15.35 11.19 34.88
CA PRO A 610 14.26 12.07 35.31
C PRO A 610 14.07 13.24 34.31
N LEU A 611 13.24 14.22 34.66
CA LEU A 611 13.05 15.45 33.88
C LEU A 611 14.40 16.16 33.61
N ASP A 612 14.67 16.49 32.35
CA ASP A 612 15.83 17.28 31.93
C ASP A 612 15.43 18.25 30.82
N PHE A 613 15.48 19.56 31.12
CA PHE A 613 15.09 20.62 30.19
C PHE A 613 16.25 21.12 29.32
N HIS A 614 17.46 20.57 29.49
CA HIS A 614 18.65 20.86 28.70
C HIS A 614 19.00 19.69 27.78
N GLN A 615 19.35 18.52 28.30
CA GLN A 615 19.78 17.40 27.47
C GLN A 615 18.60 16.87 26.63
N ARG A 616 18.81 16.68 25.33
CA ARG A 616 17.83 16.06 24.44
C ARG A 616 17.72 14.56 24.71
N HIS A 617 16.48 14.08 24.73
CA HIS A 617 16.13 12.67 24.83
C HIS A 617 15.98 12.02 23.45
N ASP A 618 16.18 10.71 23.34
CA ASP A 618 15.85 9.94 22.14
C ASP A 618 14.77 8.86 22.40
N ARG A 619 14.31 8.70 23.64
CA ARG A 619 13.27 7.74 24.05
C ARG A 619 12.05 8.44 24.65
N ASN A 620 10.88 7.86 24.44
CA ASN A 620 9.58 8.46 24.79
C ASN A 620 9.33 9.83 24.10
N THR A 621 9.68 9.94 22.80
CA THR A 621 9.68 11.20 22.02
C THR A 621 8.77 11.17 20.79
N LEU A 622 8.22 12.32 20.39
CA LEU A 622 7.47 12.49 19.13
C LEU A 622 8.33 13.16 18.05
N ASN A 623 8.33 12.60 16.84
CA ASN A 623 9.08 13.10 15.70
C ASN A 623 8.16 13.24 14.48
N TYR A 624 8.28 14.36 13.75
CA TYR A 624 7.46 14.65 12.57
C TYR A 624 8.09 14.15 11.27
N TYR A 625 7.46 13.14 10.67
CA TYR A 625 7.81 12.58 9.37
C TYR A 625 6.75 12.87 8.30
N ILE A 626 7.11 12.71 7.03
CA ILE A 626 6.15 12.58 5.93
C ILE A 626 6.26 11.22 5.24
N ALA A 627 5.15 10.78 4.68
CA ALA A 627 5.00 9.65 3.77
C ALA A 627 4.24 10.10 2.51
N THR A 628 4.41 9.42 1.38
CA THR A 628 3.69 9.74 0.14
C THR A 628 2.81 8.59 -0.32
N SER A 629 1.67 8.91 -0.94
CA SER A 629 0.76 7.94 -1.54
C SER A 629 0.02 8.51 -2.76
N ARG A 630 -0.56 7.62 -3.57
CA ARG A 630 -1.47 7.94 -4.68
C ARG A 630 -2.91 7.50 -4.43
N ASP A 631 -3.18 6.84 -3.31
CA ASP A 631 -4.52 6.37 -2.93
C ASP A 631 -4.85 6.61 -1.44
N ALA A 632 -3.97 7.28 -0.69
CA ALA A 632 -4.04 7.51 0.76
C ALA A 632 -4.06 6.24 1.63
N ASP A 633 -3.88 5.06 1.03
CA ASP A 633 -3.89 3.78 1.73
C ASP A 633 -2.51 3.12 1.69
N ARG A 634 -1.82 3.15 0.54
CA ARG A 634 -0.47 2.63 0.33
C ARG A 634 0.56 3.74 0.48
N TRP A 635 1.06 3.89 1.70
CA TRP A 635 2.08 4.87 2.09
C TRP A 635 3.51 4.37 1.82
N ASP A 636 4.31 5.19 1.15
CA ASP A 636 5.76 5.06 1.12
C ASP A 636 6.36 5.66 2.39
N LEU A 637 6.90 4.78 3.24
CA LEU A 637 7.47 5.09 4.55
C LEU A 637 9.01 5.21 4.52
N GLN A 638 9.64 5.36 3.34
CA GLN A 638 11.10 5.37 3.22
C GLN A 638 11.79 6.38 4.16
N TRP A 639 11.18 7.54 4.43
CA TRP A 639 11.77 8.58 5.29
C TRP A 639 11.71 8.24 6.78
N VAL A 640 10.59 7.66 7.25
CA VAL A 640 10.43 7.07 8.60
C VAL A 640 11.53 6.04 8.85
N TYR A 641 11.78 5.19 7.85
CA TYR A 641 12.73 4.09 7.95
C TYR A 641 14.19 4.47 7.66
N ALA A 642 14.43 5.59 7.00
CA ALA A 642 15.76 6.20 6.86
C ALA A 642 16.14 7.08 8.07
N GLY A 643 15.24 7.27 9.05
CA GLY A 643 15.46 8.18 10.18
C GLY A 643 15.58 9.66 9.75
N LYS A 644 14.92 10.04 8.65
CA LYS A 644 14.91 11.40 8.11
C LYS A 644 13.56 12.09 8.41
N PRO A 645 13.38 12.79 9.55
CA PRO A 645 12.18 13.58 9.81
C PRO A 645 12.10 14.79 8.87
N MET A 646 10.88 15.26 8.60
CA MET A 646 10.64 16.46 7.77
C MET A 646 11.05 17.73 8.53
N ILE A 647 10.67 17.83 9.80
CA ILE A 647 11.17 18.85 10.72
C ILE A 647 11.99 18.16 11.81
N PRO A 648 13.32 18.32 11.84
CA PRO A 648 14.14 17.80 12.92
C PRO A 648 13.81 18.48 14.27
N ARG A 649 13.72 17.67 15.33
CA ARG A 649 13.78 18.15 16.72
C ARG A 649 15.05 18.99 16.94
N GLY A 650 14.95 20.01 17.78
CA GLY A 650 16.07 20.88 18.12
C GLY A 650 17.20 20.17 18.88
N GLY A 651 18.27 20.90 19.17
CA GLY A 651 19.40 20.40 19.96
C GLY A 651 19.17 20.58 21.47
N ASP A 652 20.21 20.30 22.27
CA ASP A 652 20.19 20.56 23.70
C ASP A 652 19.81 22.02 24.01
N GLY A 653 19.04 22.22 25.08
CA GLY A 653 18.54 23.52 25.55
C GLY A 653 17.46 24.16 24.68
N SER A 654 17.09 23.58 23.53
CA SER A 654 16.03 24.11 22.68
C SER A 654 14.62 23.78 23.20
N TRP A 655 13.65 24.64 22.88
CA TRP A 655 12.26 24.47 23.29
C TRP A 655 11.53 23.34 22.54
N ASP A 656 12.08 22.89 21.40
CA ASP A 656 11.54 21.85 20.53
C ASP A 656 12.44 20.60 20.44
N LYS A 657 13.15 20.30 21.55
CA LYS A 657 14.13 19.20 21.63
C LYS A 657 13.55 17.80 21.71
N ASP A 658 12.38 17.60 22.33
CA ASP A 658 11.90 16.25 22.69
C ASP A 658 10.60 15.83 22.00
N MET A 659 9.65 16.73 21.82
CA MET A 659 8.36 16.42 21.19
C MET A 659 8.10 17.34 20.01
N LEU A 660 7.60 16.80 18.90
CA LEU A 660 7.31 17.56 17.69
C LEU A 660 6.08 16.99 16.98
N GLU A 661 5.01 17.78 16.98
CA GLU A 661 3.69 17.47 16.43
C GLU A 661 3.39 18.39 15.25
N HIS A 662 2.95 17.84 14.12
CA HIS A 662 2.57 18.68 12.97
C HIS A 662 1.14 19.24 13.13
N SER A 663 0.88 20.41 12.53
CA SER A 663 -0.52 20.79 12.26
C SER A 663 -1.16 19.83 11.24
N SER A 664 -2.48 19.80 11.14
CA SER A 664 -3.19 18.84 10.28
C SER A 664 -2.94 18.99 8.77
N GLY A 665 -2.29 20.06 8.31
CA GLY A 665 -2.03 20.30 6.89
C GLY A 665 -0.74 21.07 6.63
N ILE A 666 -0.40 21.19 5.34
CA ILE A 666 0.68 22.05 4.84
C ILE A 666 0.05 23.18 4.03
N ILE A 667 0.57 24.40 4.13
CA ILE A 667 0.07 25.54 3.35
C ILE A 667 1.01 25.83 2.19
N THR A 668 0.47 25.94 0.98
CA THR A 668 1.20 26.52 -0.16
C THR A 668 0.84 27.99 -0.28
N HIS A 669 1.81 28.87 -0.03
CA HIS A 669 1.60 30.32 -0.13
C HIS A 669 2.93 31.03 -0.45
N ALA A 670 2.86 32.06 -1.30
CA ALA A 670 4.00 32.87 -1.73
C ALA A 670 5.23 32.03 -2.17
N ASP A 671 4.99 31.08 -3.08
CA ASP A 671 6.02 30.19 -3.67
C ASP A 671 6.83 29.35 -2.64
N LYS A 672 6.20 29.07 -1.49
CA LYS A 672 6.74 28.20 -0.44
C LYS A 672 5.68 27.22 0.08
N HIS A 673 6.14 26.12 0.64
CA HIS A 673 5.34 25.34 1.58
C HIS A 673 5.66 25.78 3.01
N TRP A 674 4.63 25.99 3.81
CA TRP A 674 4.69 26.39 5.22
C TRP A 674 4.15 25.26 6.09
N LEU A 675 5.00 24.80 7.02
CA LEU A 675 4.75 23.67 7.89
C LEU A 675 4.73 24.21 9.32
N TYR A 676 3.53 24.34 9.87
CA TYR A 676 3.31 24.70 11.28
C TYR A 676 3.39 23.45 12.13
N TYR A 677 4.02 23.57 13.29
CA TYR A 677 4.22 22.47 14.22
C TYR A 677 4.10 22.95 15.67
N SER A 678 3.63 22.08 16.55
CA SER A 678 3.73 22.25 18.00
C SER A 678 4.96 21.48 18.49
N ALA A 679 5.60 21.95 19.56
CA ALA A 679 6.72 21.22 20.14
C ALA A 679 6.93 21.50 21.62
N GLU A 680 7.61 20.56 22.30
CA GLU A 680 7.90 20.61 23.74
C GLU A 680 9.36 20.24 24.03
N ASN A 681 9.84 20.68 25.19
CA ASN A 681 11.21 20.47 25.67
C ASN A 681 11.37 19.30 26.66
N GLU A 682 10.38 18.42 26.77
CA GLU A 682 10.41 17.20 27.60
C GLU A 682 9.59 16.08 26.93
N ARG A 683 9.82 14.83 27.35
CA ARG A 683 9.19 13.61 26.81
C ARG A 683 7.69 13.49 27.10
N HIS A 684 7.03 12.65 26.29
CA HIS A 684 5.61 12.36 26.37
C HIS A 684 5.18 11.90 27.77
N GLY A 685 4.11 12.49 28.31
CA GLY A 685 3.49 12.08 29.58
C GLY A 685 4.24 12.48 30.86
N LEU A 686 5.46 13.04 30.77
CA LEU A 686 6.20 13.59 31.92
C LEU A 686 6.07 15.11 32.07
N TRP A 687 5.60 15.79 31.03
CA TRP A 687 5.55 17.25 30.92
C TRP A 687 4.30 17.86 31.59
N ASP A 688 4.49 18.86 32.45
CA ASP A 688 3.41 19.62 33.13
C ASP A 688 3.83 21.08 33.48
N PRO A 689 3.60 22.06 32.58
CA PRO A 689 3.81 23.48 32.85
C PRO A 689 2.92 24.12 33.92
N SER A 690 1.89 23.44 34.42
CA SER A 690 1.16 23.91 35.61
C SER A 690 2.01 23.70 36.87
N ARG A 691 2.84 22.64 36.89
CA ARG A 691 3.74 22.29 38.00
C ARG A 691 5.17 22.83 37.83
N ASP A 692 5.70 22.90 36.60
CA ASP A 692 7.07 23.36 36.35
C ASP A 692 7.17 24.36 35.19
N LYS A 693 7.52 25.62 35.49
CA LYS A 693 7.65 26.69 34.49
C LYS A 693 8.87 26.56 33.56
N ARG A 694 9.72 25.54 33.77
CA ARG A 694 10.80 25.15 32.86
C ARG A 694 10.28 24.34 31.68
N CYS A 695 9.14 23.64 31.82
CA CYS A 695 8.40 23.07 30.71
C CYS A 695 8.04 24.19 29.71
N LYS A 696 8.45 24.01 28.45
CA LYS A 696 8.10 24.86 27.33
C LYS A 696 7.20 24.08 26.37
N VAL A 697 6.24 24.79 25.81
CA VAL A 697 5.48 24.41 24.62
C VAL A 697 5.25 25.66 23.81
N GLY A 698 5.20 25.48 22.49
CA GLY A 698 4.73 26.53 21.62
C GLY A 698 4.45 26.01 20.22
N ILE A 699 4.02 26.93 19.38
CA ILE A 699 3.86 26.72 17.94
C ILE A 699 5.09 27.27 17.25
N GLY A 700 5.77 26.46 16.45
CA GLY A 700 6.81 26.85 15.52
C GLY A 700 6.31 26.79 14.08
N VAL A 701 7.10 27.35 13.16
CA VAL A 701 6.84 27.26 11.73
C VAL A 701 8.15 27.10 10.96
N ALA A 702 8.13 26.24 9.96
CA ALA A 702 9.24 26.04 9.04
C ALA A 702 8.76 26.15 7.59
N THR A 703 9.67 26.53 6.68
CA THR A 703 9.34 26.64 5.25
C THR A 703 10.35 25.93 4.37
N LEU A 704 9.93 25.62 3.15
CA LEU A 704 10.78 25.19 2.05
C LEU A 704 10.24 25.79 0.73
N ARG A 705 11.05 25.74 -0.34
CA ARG A 705 10.62 26.16 -1.68
C ARG A 705 9.37 25.40 -2.15
N LEU A 706 8.59 26.00 -3.03
CA LEU A 706 7.50 25.32 -3.75
C LEU A 706 7.98 23.98 -4.32
N ASP A 707 7.17 22.94 -4.14
CA ASP A 707 7.39 21.53 -4.49
C ASP A 707 8.63 20.87 -3.83
N GLY A 708 9.29 21.54 -2.89
CA GLY A 708 10.60 21.13 -2.36
C GLY A 708 10.62 19.95 -1.39
N LEU A 709 9.47 19.30 -1.11
CA LEU A 709 9.33 18.28 -0.06
C LEU A 709 10.17 17.03 -0.34
N VAL A 710 10.31 16.66 -1.61
CA VAL A 710 11.16 15.57 -2.11
C VAL A 710 11.68 16.01 -3.49
N TYR A 711 12.91 15.62 -3.84
CA TYR A 711 13.50 15.96 -5.14
C TYR A 711 14.45 14.87 -5.66
N LEU A 712 14.73 14.91 -6.97
CA LEU A 712 15.77 14.09 -7.60
C LEU A 712 17.06 14.90 -7.71
N GLN A 713 18.22 14.31 -7.42
CA GLN A 713 19.51 15.00 -7.43
C GLN A 713 20.63 14.22 -8.12
N ALA A 714 21.37 14.89 -9.01
CA ALA A 714 22.68 14.45 -9.49
C ALA A 714 23.79 15.16 -8.70
N LYS A 715 24.83 14.44 -8.27
CA LYS A 715 25.99 14.96 -7.51
C LYS A 715 27.29 14.52 -8.18
N GLY A 716 28.17 15.47 -8.52
CA GLY A 716 29.46 15.24 -9.18
C GLY A 716 29.32 14.80 -10.63
N GLU A 717 28.83 13.58 -10.83
CA GLU A 717 28.57 12.98 -12.13
C GLU A 717 27.29 13.52 -12.78
N PRO A 718 27.21 13.62 -14.11
CA PRO A 718 25.97 13.85 -14.82
C PRO A 718 24.99 12.68 -14.63
N GLY A 719 23.74 13.00 -14.33
CA GLY A 719 22.64 12.06 -14.22
C GLY A 719 21.46 12.43 -15.12
N THR A 720 20.57 11.47 -15.35
CA THR A 720 19.38 11.65 -16.20
C THR A 720 18.12 11.08 -15.57
N VAL A 721 16.98 11.65 -15.96
CA VAL A 721 15.64 11.17 -15.64
C VAL A 721 14.83 11.14 -16.93
N VAL A 722 14.31 9.98 -17.32
CA VAL A 722 13.44 9.83 -18.50
C VAL A 722 12.01 9.60 -18.03
N THR A 723 11.05 10.36 -18.55
CA THR A 723 9.63 10.11 -18.25
C THR A 723 9.11 8.89 -19.01
N ARG A 724 8.05 8.29 -18.47
CA ARG A 724 7.13 7.46 -19.27
C ARG A 724 6.54 8.29 -20.41
N PRO A 725 6.10 7.67 -21.52
CA PRO A 725 5.47 8.40 -22.61
C PRO A 725 4.16 9.05 -22.14
N PHE A 726 3.88 10.26 -22.60
CA PHE A 726 2.62 10.96 -22.33
C PHE A 726 2.23 11.84 -23.52
N CYS A 727 0.94 12.20 -23.62
CA CYS A 727 0.43 13.10 -24.65
C CYS A 727 0.53 14.57 -24.20
N VAL A 728 1.05 15.46 -25.06
CA VAL A 728 1.15 16.91 -24.78
C VAL A 728 -0.23 17.56 -24.86
N ARG A 729 -0.65 18.22 -23.76
CA ARG A 729 -1.99 18.81 -23.58
C ARG A 729 -1.97 20.26 -23.02
N GLY A 730 -0.84 20.96 -23.16
CA GLY A 730 -0.66 22.34 -22.72
C GLY A 730 0.47 23.05 -23.47
N ASP A 731 0.42 24.38 -23.49
CA ASP A 731 1.12 25.27 -24.43
C ASP A 731 2.63 25.46 -24.19
N GLU A 732 3.14 25.08 -23.02
CA GLU A 732 4.56 25.17 -22.66
C GLU A 732 4.95 24.09 -21.64
N LEU A 733 6.26 23.86 -21.48
CA LEU A 733 6.82 23.07 -20.37
C LEU A 733 7.36 24.01 -19.31
N GLN A 734 6.91 23.88 -18.06
CA GLN A 734 7.53 24.53 -16.91
C GLN A 734 8.23 23.50 -16.01
N VAL A 735 9.41 23.84 -15.51
CA VAL A 735 10.23 22.99 -14.65
C VAL A 735 10.69 23.73 -13.39
N ASN A 736 10.55 23.08 -12.24
CA ASN A 736 11.10 23.54 -10.97
C ASN A 736 12.46 22.84 -10.74
N VAL A 737 13.55 23.61 -10.84
CA VAL A 737 14.92 23.09 -10.88
C VAL A 737 15.90 24.08 -10.23
N MET A 738 16.92 23.55 -9.53
CA MET A 738 18.05 24.37 -9.06
C MET A 738 19.40 23.65 -9.19
N GLY A 739 20.48 24.38 -9.44
CA GLY A 739 21.86 23.90 -9.34
C GLY A 739 22.73 24.15 -10.56
N GLY A 740 23.78 23.32 -10.70
CA GLY A 740 24.91 23.53 -11.59
C GLY A 740 24.57 23.62 -13.08
N GLU A 741 24.15 22.52 -13.68
CA GLU A 741 23.80 22.44 -15.10
C GLU A 741 22.52 21.62 -15.32
N PHE A 742 21.69 22.10 -16.24
CA PHE A 742 20.40 21.49 -16.60
C PHE A 742 20.07 21.63 -18.09
N LEU A 743 19.55 20.56 -18.70
CA LEU A 743 18.94 20.57 -20.03
C LEU A 743 17.71 19.65 -20.07
N VAL A 744 16.82 19.87 -21.04
CA VAL A 744 15.72 18.95 -21.37
C VAL A 744 15.83 18.55 -22.82
N GLU A 745 15.84 17.25 -23.09
CA GLU A 745 15.75 16.65 -24.41
C GLU A 745 14.35 16.05 -24.58
N VAL A 746 13.72 16.23 -25.75
CA VAL A 746 12.42 15.62 -26.03
C VAL A 746 12.63 14.41 -26.94
N LEU A 747 12.12 13.27 -26.50
CA LEU A 747 12.16 12.01 -27.22
C LEU A 747 10.76 11.68 -27.74
N SER A 748 10.71 10.90 -28.82
CA SER A 748 9.50 10.25 -29.30
C SER A 748 8.98 9.25 -28.26
N GLN A 749 7.80 8.68 -28.52
CA GLN A 749 7.29 7.52 -27.79
C GLN A 749 8.27 6.32 -27.78
N THR A 750 9.12 6.19 -28.82
CA THR A 750 10.12 5.12 -28.99
C THR A 750 11.37 5.33 -28.14
N GLY A 751 11.64 6.57 -27.72
CA GLY A 751 12.90 6.97 -27.07
C GLY A 751 13.92 7.64 -28.01
N GLU A 752 13.61 7.79 -29.30
CA GLU A 752 14.45 8.52 -30.26
C GLU A 752 14.34 10.05 -30.08
N PRO A 753 15.44 10.82 -30.13
CA PRO A 753 15.39 12.29 -30.06
C PRO A 753 14.59 12.92 -31.21
N ILE A 754 13.68 13.84 -30.89
CA ILE A 754 12.85 14.52 -31.91
C ILE A 754 13.66 15.65 -32.57
N PRO A 755 13.79 15.71 -33.92
CA PRO A 755 14.48 16.79 -34.61
C PRO A 755 13.92 18.19 -34.30
N GLY A 756 14.83 19.09 -33.90
CA GLY A 756 14.53 20.42 -33.37
C GLY A 756 14.31 20.48 -31.85
N PHE A 757 14.33 19.34 -31.15
CA PHE A 757 14.21 19.19 -29.70
C PHE A 757 15.25 18.24 -29.07
N SER A 758 16.23 17.81 -29.87
CA SER A 758 17.34 16.94 -29.44
C SER A 758 18.28 17.63 -28.45
N ILE A 759 19.12 16.88 -27.72
CA ILE A 759 20.06 17.47 -26.74
C ILE A 759 21.04 18.51 -27.35
N GLN A 760 21.44 18.36 -28.62
CA GLN A 760 22.29 19.34 -29.31
C GLN A 760 21.54 20.63 -29.70
N GLU A 761 20.21 20.60 -29.62
CA GLU A 761 19.31 21.68 -30.05
C GLU A 761 18.52 22.30 -28.88
N ALA A 762 18.68 21.72 -27.69
CA ALA A 762 18.18 22.22 -26.42
C ALA A 762 19.07 23.31 -25.83
N THR A 763 18.46 24.28 -25.17
CA THR A 763 19.18 25.34 -24.45
C THR A 763 19.85 24.76 -23.19
N ARG A 764 21.12 25.11 -22.98
CA ARG A 764 21.89 24.69 -21.81
C ARG A 764 21.81 25.72 -20.69
N TYR A 765 21.25 25.36 -19.55
CA TYR A 765 21.13 26.23 -18.39
C TYR A 765 22.29 25.97 -17.42
N GLN A 766 22.92 27.05 -16.93
CA GLN A 766 24.02 27.04 -15.97
C GLN A 766 23.64 27.86 -14.74
N ARG A 767 23.92 27.37 -13.53
CA ARG A 767 23.58 28.00 -12.24
C ARG A 767 22.10 28.40 -12.17
N VAL A 768 21.22 27.47 -12.56
CA VAL A 768 19.78 27.71 -12.55
C VAL A 768 19.24 27.70 -11.13
N ASP A 769 18.32 28.60 -10.82
CA ASP A 769 17.38 28.42 -9.71
C ASP A 769 16.04 29.06 -10.12
N GLN A 770 15.09 28.22 -10.50
CA GLN A 770 13.82 28.63 -11.10
C GLN A 770 12.72 27.67 -10.67
N LEU A 771 11.58 28.22 -10.23
CA LEU A 771 10.38 27.44 -9.89
C LEU A 771 9.56 27.08 -11.13
N ARG A 772 9.68 27.87 -12.20
CA ARG A 772 8.88 27.80 -13.43
C ARG A 772 9.76 28.06 -14.66
N LEU A 773 10.94 27.41 -14.72
CA LEU A 773 11.81 27.50 -15.90
C LEU A 773 11.04 27.00 -17.12
N THR A 774 11.00 27.78 -18.20
CA THR A 774 10.47 27.34 -19.50
C THR A 774 11.64 26.98 -20.42
N PRO A 775 11.94 25.68 -20.65
CA PRO A 775 13.05 25.28 -21.49
C PRO A 775 12.80 25.64 -22.95
N SER A 776 13.86 25.92 -23.71
CA SER A 776 13.80 26.31 -25.12
C SER A 776 14.67 25.42 -26.02
N TRP A 777 14.20 25.23 -27.25
CA TRP A 777 14.88 24.48 -28.31
C TRP A 777 14.82 25.25 -29.63
N LYS A 778 15.46 24.74 -30.70
CA LYS A 778 15.37 25.33 -32.04
C LYS A 778 13.93 25.40 -32.59
N ARG A 779 13.03 24.48 -32.18
CA ARG A 779 11.61 24.48 -32.54
C ARG A 779 10.74 24.89 -31.33
N PRO A 780 9.61 25.59 -31.56
CA PRO A 780 8.71 25.98 -30.48
C PRO A 780 7.92 24.76 -29.96
N TRP A 781 7.62 24.74 -28.65
CA TRP A 781 6.84 23.69 -28.00
C TRP A 781 5.46 23.44 -28.65
N SER A 782 4.87 24.45 -29.30
CA SER A 782 3.62 24.30 -30.07
C SER A 782 3.69 23.23 -31.17
N ALA A 783 4.88 22.90 -31.68
CA ALA A 783 5.06 21.83 -32.66
C ALA A 783 4.95 20.40 -32.06
N LEU A 784 4.80 20.27 -30.73
CA LEU A 784 4.60 19.00 -30.03
C LEU A 784 3.12 18.78 -29.60
N GLN A 785 2.21 19.72 -29.84
CA GLN A 785 0.83 19.61 -29.37
C GLN A 785 0.15 18.33 -29.86
N GLY A 786 -0.57 17.64 -28.97
CA GLY A 786 -1.21 16.35 -29.23
C GLY A 786 -0.25 15.17 -29.46
N SER A 787 1.05 15.40 -29.60
CA SER A 787 2.04 14.35 -29.82
C SER A 787 2.28 13.53 -28.55
N VAL A 788 2.67 12.27 -28.73
CA VAL A 788 3.18 11.43 -27.64
C VAL A 788 4.69 11.56 -27.56
N ILE A 789 5.18 12.00 -26.40
CA ILE A 789 6.60 12.26 -26.15
C ILE A 789 7.06 11.62 -24.85
N ARG A 790 8.39 11.52 -24.68
CA ARG A 790 9.03 11.44 -23.36
C ARG A 790 9.90 12.68 -23.15
N LEU A 791 10.04 13.13 -21.90
CA LEU A 791 11.05 14.12 -21.53
C LEU A 791 12.27 13.41 -20.93
N LYS A 792 13.46 13.80 -21.36
CA LYS A 792 14.73 13.38 -20.76
C LYS A 792 15.41 14.58 -20.15
N PHE A 793 15.35 14.66 -18.82
CA PHE A 793 16.03 15.65 -18.03
C PHE A 793 17.49 15.25 -17.86
N HIS A 794 18.41 16.17 -18.16
CA HIS A 794 19.86 16.02 -17.95
C HIS A 794 20.29 16.95 -16.82
N LEU A 795 20.96 16.41 -15.81
CA LEU A 795 21.28 17.09 -14.54
C LEU A 795 22.76 16.91 -14.20
N LYS A 796 23.45 17.97 -13.78
CA LYS A 796 24.79 17.87 -13.17
C LYS A 796 24.93 18.85 -12.02
N ASN A 797 25.22 18.35 -10.82
CA ASN A 797 25.17 19.14 -9.57
C ASN A 797 23.85 19.89 -9.39
N ALA A 798 22.74 19.27 -9.78
CA ALA A 798 21.42 19.88 -9.90
C ALA A 798 20.33 19.01 -9.26
N ARG A 799 19.27 19.68 -8.83
CA ARG A 799 18.07 19.13 -8.19
C ARG A 799 16.85 19.45 -9.05
N LEU A 800 16.08 18.42 -9.37
CA LEU A 800 14.82 18.50 -10.11
C LEU A 800 13.67 18.21 -9.13
N TYR A 801 12.77 19.18 -9.00
CA TYR A 801 11.67 19.14 -8.03
C TYR A 801 10.36 18.71 -8.68
N SER A 802 9.96 19.39 -9.75
CA SER A 802 8.70 19.14 -10.44
C SER A 802 8.74 19.57 -11.89
N PHE A 803 7.78 19.09 -12.69
CA PHE A 803 7.47 19.68 -13.99
C PHE A 803 5.95 19.74 -14.22
N GLN A 804 5.50 20.65 -15.07
CA GLN A 804 4.11 20.77 -15.50
C GLN A 804 4.01 21.27 -16.94
N ILE A 805 2.86 21.03 -17.58
CA ILE A 805 2.60 21.44 -18.96
C ILE A 805 1.32 22.30 -18.99
N PRO A 806 1.39 23.55 -18.52
CA PRO A 806 0.22 24.42 -18.38
C PRO A 806 -0.16 25.06 -19.72
N ASN A 807 -1.33 25.69 -19.76
CA ASN A 807 -1.68 26.62 -20.84
C ASN A 807 -0.97 27.96 -20.63
N LYS A 808 -0.79 28.73 -21.71
CA LYS A 808 -0.20 30.07 -21.61
C LYS A 808 -1.14 31.01 -20.85
N GLY A 809 -0.58 31.74 -19.89
CA GLY A 809 -1.34 32.70 -19.07
C GLY A 809 -2.08 32.08 -17.88
N THR A 810 -2.18 30.75 -17.77
CA THR A 810 -2.60 30.13 -16.49
C THR A 810 -1.43 30.16 -15.52
N ALA A 811 -1.32 31.24 -14.75
CA ALA A 811 -0.54 31.21 -13.52
C ALA A 811 -1.13 30.11 -12.61
N ALA A 812 -0.33 29.11 -12.27
CA ALA A 812 -0.70 28.13 -11.24
C ALA A 812 -0.89 28.89 -9.92
N LYS A 813 -2.14 28.94 -9.45
CA LYS A 813 -2.51 29.41 -8.11
C LYS A 813 -1.97 28.45 -7.04
#